data_AF-A0A4V4GR45-F1
#
_entry.id   AF-A0A4V4GR45-F1
#
_cell.length_a   1.000
_cell.length_b   1.000
_cell.length_c   1.000
_cell.angle_alpha   90.00
_cell.angle_beta   90.00
_cell.angle_gamma   90.00
#
_symmetry.space_group_name_H-M   'P 1'
#
loop_
_entity.id
_entity.type
_entity.pdbx_description
1 polymer ?
#
loop_
_entity_poly.entity_id
_entity_poly.type
_entity_poly.pdbx_seq_one_letter_code
_entity_poly.pdbx_strand_id
1 'polypeptide(L)'
;MKSPHSTAPVPVSRASSFALCALALAAMLALTACGGGSDDGDGDQPETIVVPAAPVGLGRVDTAPAPAATIPVGRTDVPSHRIHAAVDGSKRGAVNAGVNVIDAATGYALNNAGYPSGSGDSCYADETTNLSIRPLKGFLEIWQPVTPYMDAYQNPLPESSVTTKEGVTFTCPSIPVTSWSGIPGDGTDGVVLNAALHQANLEYSGRVTAAAYRTEDKALAAYLDDVRGKNYSVSTGLGPLAAPWHALAKQQSYVDTIPSSGSCPDGSDGRYPFCSAPDDEKYNVGEGASHNMADSAAHNPEFGLVTNFMLRVTNDGTASTNPGKYFYKYARPYRWYDAGLSPVAITVSPGLENARKIPSNSSANDIRKDSDFPSGHTAEGVRGAYAYAYLVPQRFQHMLARGLELGDNRIVAGMHSALAVIGGRINGEIASLNLINRVPQQEREAAYAQAQQHLRAAVAAANGGNASLMTDAGFLAYAQSNAGSGDAGPFETPYASHAENKAEYRRRLTFGFTQDMSKAGRPAVVPEGAEVLLETRLPYLSAEQRRVVLKTTALDSGWPVLDDEEGFGRLNFFDAADGYGAFDGDVTVQMDASLGGFHASDTWRNDITGVGKLTKLGSGTLALAGNNRFSGGLIVSEGVLQAADADALGAGMVFLNESGTLRLDAEGAAVKVNTDYVQTGQSTLEVVQRSGQEPALLVNGKAVLDEGSTLRVHFPATVRAGQSVRILSAATVHGKFGKIELPAGIEATVAYDATGVSMNIK
;
A
#
# COMPACT_ATOMS: atom_id res chain seq x y z
N MET A 1 51.21 2.82 37.95
CA MET A 1 52.49 3.45 37.52
C MET A 1 53.11 2.60 36.41
N LYS A 2 53.73 3.25 35.41
CA LYS A 2 54.73 2.73 34.44
C LYS A 2 54.45 1.45 33.62
N SER A 3 54.18 1.68 32.33
CA SER A 3 54.69 0.88 31.17
C SER A 3 56.21 1.18 30.97
N PRO A 4 57.01 0.56 30.04
CA PRO A 4 56.78 0.58 28.58
C PRO A 4 57.39 -0.58 27.71
N HIS A 5 57.34 -0.37 26.38
CA HIS A 5 57.96 -1.07 25.23
C HIS A 5 57.18 -2.27 24.67
N SER A 6 56.59 -2.26 23.46
CA SER A 6 56.95 -1.74 22.10
C SER A 6 57.79 -2.71 21.27
N THR A 7 57.17 -3.23 20.20
CA THR A 7 57.76 -3.38 18.85
C THR A 7 56.64 -3.65 17.83
N ALA A 8 56.73 -3.01 16.66
CA ALA A 8 55.99 -3.36 15.44
C ALA A 8 57.00 -3.47 14.28
N PRO A 9 56.71 -4.30 13.26
CA PRO A 9 56.78 -3.78 11.88
C PRO A 9 55.65 -4.35 10.98
N VAL A 10 54.89 -3.49 10.30
CA VAL A 10 55.02 -3.11 8.86
C VAL A 10 53.99 -3.85 7.96
N PRO A 11 53.23 -3.13 7.10
CA PRO A 11 52.16 -3.73 6.28
C PRO A 11 52.67 -4.26 4.93
N VAL A 12 51.96 -5.23 4.36
CA VAL A 12 52.17 -5.66 2.96
C VAL A 12 51.27 -4.85 2.04
N SER A 13 51.87 -3.99 1.24
CA SER A 13 51.23 -3.34 0.10
C SER A 13 51.28 -4.27 -1.13
N ARG A 14 50.22 -4.27 -1.94
CA ARG A 14 50.35 -4.42 -3.39
C ARG A 14 49.26 -3.59 -4.09
N ALA A 15 49.72 -2.62 -4.85
CA ALA A 15 48.92 -1.89 -5.83
C ALA A 15 49.23 -2.40 -7.24
N SER A 16 48.51 -1.88 -8.22
CA SER A 16 48.67 -2.04 -9.68
C SER A 16 48.34 -3.43 -10.27
N SER A 17 47.89 -3.56 -11.52
CA SER A 17 47.14 -2.72 -12.50
C SER A 17 47.06 -3.54 -13.81
N PHE A 18 46.27 -3.08 -14.80
CA PHE A 18 46.20 -3.61 -16.18
C PHE A 18 45.48 -4.97 -16.35
N ALA A 19 44.71 -5.22 -17.41
CA ALA A 19 44.25 -4.35 -18.50
C ALA A 19 42.94 -4.87 -19.14
N LEU A 20 42.39 -4.02 -20.01
CA LEU A 20 41.30 -4.24 -20.96
C LEU A 20 41.30 -5.64 -21.60
N CYS A 21 40.09 -6.14 -21.89
CA CYS A 21 39.80 -6.59 -23.25
C CYS A 21 38.32 -6.39 -23.58
N ALA A 22 38.02 -5.39 -24.42
CA ALA A 22 36.71 -5.22 -25.01
C ALA A 22 36.63 -6.06 -26.30
N LEU A 23 35.46 -6.63 -26.59
CA LEU A 23 35.15 -7.24 -27.88
C LEU A 23 33.70 -6.94 -28.23
N ALA A 24 33.50 -5.88 -29.02
CA ALA A 24 32.23 -5.59 -29.66
C ALA A 24 32.08 -6.44 -30.92
N LEU A 25 30.85 -6.84 -31.24
CA LEU A 25 30.51 -7.26 -32.59
C LEU A 25 29.24 -6.54 -33.03
N ALA A 26 29.40 -5.54 -33.90
CA ALA A 26 28.29 -4.86 -34.55
C ALA A 26 27.97 -5.56 -35.88
N ALA A 27 26.69 -5.67 -36.21
CA ALA A 27 26.22 -6.02 -37.54
C ALA A 27 25.35 -4.86 -38.06
N MET A 28 25.97 -3.97 -38.85
CA MET A 28 25.21 -3.02 -39.67
C MET A 28 24.71 -3.72 -40.93
N LEU A 29 23.47 -3.45 -41.32
CA LEU A 29 23.06 -3.57 -42.72
C LEU A 29 22.84 -2.15 -43.25
N ALA A 30 23.60 -1.78 -44.28
CA ALA A 30 23.43 -0.52 -44.98
C ALA A 30 22.49 -0.71 -46.18
N LEU A 31 21.61 0.26 -46.41
CA LEU A 31 21.12 0.55 -47.77
C LEU A 31 21.29 2.04 -48.05
N THR A 32 22.22 2.32 -48.97
CA THR A 32 22.45 3.63 -49.57
C THR A 32 21.50 3.85 -50.74
N ALA A 33 20.91 5.04 -50.85
CA ALA A 33 20.46 5.58 -52.11
C ALA A 33 20.94 7.03 -52.24
N CYS A 34 21.84 7.29 -53.18
CA CYS A 34 22.25 8.64 -53.54
C CYS A 34 21.19 9.30 -54.42
N GLY A 35 21.04 10.62 -54.27
CA GLY A 35 20.23 11.47 -55.14
C GLY A 35 20.57 12.93 -54.90
N GLY A 36 21.74 13.37 -55.37
CA GLY A 36 22.17 14.75 -55.26
C GLY A 36 21.64 15.62 -56.40
N GLY A 37 21.41 16.90 -56.11
CA GLY A 37 21.11 17.95 -57.08
C GLY A 37 21.25 19.30 -56.41
N SER A 38 22.23 20.10 -56.84
CA SER A 38 22.33 21.51 -56.48
C SER A 38 21.37 22.35 -57.33
N ASP A 39 20.94 23.50 -56.81
CA ASP A 39 21.27 24.82 -57.37
C ASP A 39 20.54 25.94 -56.58
N ASP A 40 21.02 27.17 -56.73
CA ASP A 40 20.73 28.30 -55.84
C ASP A 40 19.30 28.87 -55.94
N GLY A 41 18.82 29.47 -54.85
CA GLY A 41 17.53 30.17 -54.80
C GLY A 41 17.38 31.04 -53.55
N ASP A 42 17.74 32.31 -53.66
CA ASP A 42 17.55 33.35 -52.64
C ASP A 42 16.05 33.48 -52.29
N GLY A 43 15.71 33.52 -50.99
CA GLY A 43 14.32 33.30 -50.56
C GLY A 43 14.06 33.55 -49.09
N ASP A 44 14.41 34.73 -48.59
CA ASP A 44 14.06 35.18 -47.24
C ASP A 44 12.53 35.27 -47.09
N GLN A 45 11.95 34.23 -46.47
CA GLN A 45 10.56 34.14 -46.05
C GLN A 45 10.53 33.54 -44.63
N PRO A 46 9.81 34.14 -43.67
CA PRO A 46 9.71 33.56 -42.34
C PRO A 46 8.91 32.24 -42.43
N GLU A 47 9.55 31.13 -42.06
CA GLU A 47 8.84 29.86 -41.85
C GLU A 47 7.81 30.05 -40.73
N THR A 48 6.54 30.18 -41.11
CA THR A 48 5.41 30.14 -40.19
C THR A 48 5.22 28.72 -39.68
N ILE A 49 6.00 28.36 -38.65
CA ILE A 49 5.86 27.10 -37.94
C ILE A 49 4.44 27.02 -37.36
N VAL A 50 3.63 26.13 -37.92
CA VAL A 50 2.29 25.83 -37.43
C VAL A 50 2.42 25.12 -36.09
N VAL A 51 2.17 25.84 -35.00
CA VAL A 51 1.94 25.23 -33.68
C VAL A 51 0.71 24.31 -33.81
N PRO A 52 0.83 23.00 -33.49
CA PRO A 52 -0.32 22.11 -33.51
C PRO A 52 -1.38 22.61 -32.54
N ALA A 53 -2.64 22.69 -32.98
CA ALA A 53 -3.74 22.91 -32.05
C ALA A 53 -3.78 21.79 -31.00
N ALA A 54 -4.13 22.12 -29.76
CA ALA A 54 -4.40 21.11 -28.73
C ALA A 54 -5.41 20.08 -29.28
N PRO A 55 -5.20 18.76 -29.10
CA PRO A 55 -6.06 17.74 -29.70
C PRO A 55 -7.53 17.94 -29.34
N VAL A 56 -8.36 18.25 -30.34
CA VAL A 56 -9.81 18.41 -30.15
C VAL A 56 -10.44 17.02 -30.05
N GLY A 57 -10.52 16.53 -28.83
CA GLY A 57 -11.10 15.23 -28.52
C GLY A 57 -10.55 14.73 -27.21
N LEU A 58 -11.36 14.83 -26.16
CA LEU A 58 -11.18 14.03 -24.95
C LEU A 58 -11.31 12.57 -25.36
N GLY A 59 -10.18 11.93 -25.64
CA GLY A 59 -10.11 10.48 -25.75
C GLY A 59 -10.71 9.92 -24.48
N ARG A 60 -11.71 9.03 -24.61
CA ARG A 60 -12.13 8.24 -23.46
C ARG A 60 -10.88 7.57 -22.92
N VAL A 61 -10.69 7.62 -21.59
CA VAL A 61 -9.78 6.72 -20.90
C VAL A 61 -10.02 5.33 -21.49
N ASP A 62 -8.97 4.61 -21.86
CA ASP A 62 -9.11 3.20 -22.23
C ASP A 62 -9.36 2.39 -20.96
N THR A 63 -10.55 2.61 -20.39
CA THR A 63 -11.29 1.58 -19.67
C THR A 63 -11.62 0.53 -20.72
N ALA A 64 -10.61 -0.27 -21.07
CA ALA A 64 -10.81 -1.66 -21.46
C ALA A 64 -11.89 -2.16 -20.50
N PRO A 65 -13.09 -2.54 -20.99
CA PRO A 65 -14.18 -2.89 -20.11
C PRO A 65 -13.63 -3.87 -19.08
N ALA A 66 -13.95 -3.67 -17.79
CA ALA A 66 -13.75 -4.72 -16.82
C ALA A 66 -14.31 -5.97 -17.48
N PRO A 67 -13.47 -6.98 -17.79
CA PRO A 67 -13.93 -8.10 -18.59
C PRO A 67 -15.15 -8.60 -17.85
N ALA A 68 -16.30 -8.65 -18.56
CA ALA A 68 -17.47 -9.29 -18.00
C ALA A 68 -16.96 -10.61 -17.43
N ALA A 69 -17.22 -10.87 -16.14
CA ALA A 69 -16.60 -11.99 -15.43
C ALA A 69 -17.23 -13.31 -15.88
N THR A 70 -17.10 -13.61 -17.18
CA THR A 70 -17.13 -14.94 -17.74
C THR A 70 -15.97 -15.70 -17.13
N ILE A 71 -16.25 -16.22 -15.93
CA ILE A 71 -15.65 -17.42 -15.38
C ILE A 71 -15.42 -18.38 -16.56
N PRO A 72 -14.20 -18.92 -16.75
CA PRO A 72 -13.88 -19.74 -17.91
C PRO A 72 -14.92 -20.84 -18.14
N VAL A 73 -15.51 -20.85 -19.35
CA VAL A 73 -16.50 -21.84 -19.76
C VAL A 73 -15.81 -23.20 -19.89
N GLY A 74 -15.72 -23.91 -18.76
CA GLY A 74 -14.91 -25.12 -18.64
C GLY A 74 -15.10 -25.91 -17.33
N ARG A 75 -15.58 -25.29 -16.24
CA ARG A 75 -16.07 -26.01 -15.05
C ARG A 75 -17.58 -26.21 -15.13
N THR A 76 -18.02 -27.40 -15.55
CA THR A 76 -19.43 -27.80 -15.62
C THR A 76 -20.00 -28.30 -14.28
N ASP A 77 -19.23 -28.23 -13.22
CA ASP A 77 -19.52 -28.68 -11.85
C ASP A 77 -19.97 -27.55 -10.90
N VAL A 78 -19.74 -26.27 -11.25
CA VAL A 78 -20.18 -25.12 -10.46
C VAL A 78 -21.09 -24.21 -11.31
N PRO A 79 -22.42 -24.18 -11.06
CA PRO A 79 -23.31 -23.30 -11.80
C PRO A 79 -23.01 -21.82 -11.51
N SER A 80 -22.68 -21.07 -12.56
CA SER A 80 -22.49 -19.61 -12.56
C SER A 80 -23.67 -18.83 -11.95
N HIS A 81 -24.84 -19.46 -11.86
CA HIS A 81 -26.07 -18.90 -11.32
C HIS A 81 -26.09 -18.74 -9.79
N ARG A 82 -25.27 -19.49 -9.01
CA ARG A 82 -25.28 -19.37 -7.53
C ARG A 82 -24.86 -17.98 -7.01
N ILE A 83 -24.16 -17.19 -7.81
CA ILE A 83 -23.66 -15.85 -7.42
C ILE A 83 -24.77 -14.80 -7.44
N HIS A 84 -25.87 -15.02 -8.17
CA HIS A 84 -26.97 -14.08 -8.35
C HIS A 84 -28.18 -14.36 -7.45
N ALA A 85 -27.97 -14.74 -6.19
CA ALA A 85 -29.07 -15.00 -5.25
C ALA A 85 -29.97 -13.78 -4.98
N ALA A 86 -31.27 -14.02 -4.78
CA ALA A 86 -32.19 -13.07 -4.18
C ALA A 86 -32.75 -13.66 -2.88
N VAL A 87 -32.65 -12.92 -1.78
CA VAL A 87 -33.22 -13.34 -0.48
C VAL A 87 -34.37 -12.41 -0.12
N ASP A 88 -35.55 -12.99 0.13
CA ASP A 88 -36.76 -12.25 0.51
C ASP A 88 -36.62 -11.58 1.89
N GLY A 89 -36.77 -10.26 1.94
CA GLY A 89 -36.65 -9.44 3.14
C GLY A 89 -37.87 -9.48 4.08
N SER A 90 -38.83 -10.38 3.87
CA SER A 90 -40.11 -10.40 4.60
C SER A 90 -40.07 -10.93 6.05
N LYS A 91 -39.00 -11.61 6.48
CA LYS A 91 -38.89 -12.20 7.84
C LYS A 91 -38.12 -11.34 8.85
N ARG A 92 -38.56 -10.09 9.07
CA ARG A 92 -38.14 -9.28 10.22
C ARG A 92 -38.79 -9.79 11.51
N GLY A 93 -38.24 -10.83 12.14
CA GLY A 93 -38.90 -11.46 13.29
C GLY A 93 -38.11 -12.49 14.11
N ALA A 94 -36.79 -12.57 14.00
CA ALA A 94 -35.94 -13.33 14.91
C ALA A 94 -34.50 -12.78 14.93
N VAL A 95 -33.84 -12.91 16.07
CA VAL A 95 -32.44 -12.54 16.34
C VAL A 95 -31.47 -12.92 15.21
N ASN A 96 -30.75 -11.91 14.69
CA ASN A 96 -29.53 -12.01 13.85
C ASN A 96 -29.48 -13.14 12.80
N ALA A 97 -30.49 -13.20 11.92
CA ALA A 97 -30.38 -13.91 10.65
C ALA A 97 -29.74 -13.01 9.58
N GLY A 98 -28.46 -13.20 9.30
CA GLY A 98 -27.72 -12.47 8.26
C GLY A 98 -28.30 -12.72 6.87
N VAL A 99 -28.58 -11.65 6.12
CA VAL A 99 -29.14 -11.72 4.76
C VAL A 99 -28.05 -11.41 3.74
N ASN A 100 -27.96 -12.25 2.70
CA ASN A 100 -27.18 -11.98 1.50
C ASN A 100 -27.94 -11.03 0.58
N VAL A 101 -27.65 -9.73 0.69
CA VAL A 101 -28.13 -8.70 -0.23
C VAL A 101 -26.94 -8.20 -1.05
N ILE A 102 -27.06 -8.29 -2.38
CA ILE A 102 -26.28 -7.44 -3.28
C ILE A 102 -26.89 -6.04 -3.13
N ASP A 103 -26.15 -5.10 -2.56
CA ASP A 103 -26.64 -3.73 -2.45
C ASP A 103 -26.71 -3.09 -3.84
N ALA A 104 -27.91 -2.66 -4.22
CA ALA A 104 -28.19 -2.04 -5.51
C ALA A 104 -27.55 -0.65 -5.68
N ALA A 105 -27.10 -0.02 -4.59
CA ALA A 105 -26.40 1.27 -4.62
C ALA A 105 -24.88 1.15 -4.75
N THR A 106 -24.28 0.04 -4.28
CA THR A 106 -22.81 -0.14 -4.24
C THR A 106 -22.29 -1.30 -5.09
N GLY A 107 -23.16 -2.09 -5.74
CA GLY A 107 -22.78 -3.21 -6.61
C GLY A 107 -22.28 -4.46 -5.86
N TYR A 108 -21.97 -4.33 -4.57
CA TYR A 108 -21.25 -5.32 -3.79
C TYR A 108 -22.08 -6.47 -3.25
N ALA A 109 -21.39 -7.61 -3.19
CA ALA A 109 -21.78 -8.92 -2.71
C ALA A 109 -20.69 -9.37 -1.71
N LEU A 110 -20.92 -9.85 -0.49
CA LEU A 110 -22.11 -10.16 0.32
C LEU A 110 -21.76 -10.05 1.84
N ASN A 111 -22.74 -10.23 2.74
CA ASN A 111 -22.49 -10.51 4.16
C ASN A 111 -21.91 -11.94 4.36
N ASN A 112 -20.62 -12.13 4.11
CA ASN A 112 -19.95 -13.38 4.49
C ASN A 112 -18.49 -13.20 4.96
N ALA A 113 -18.09 -11.97 5.28
CA ALA A 113 -16.84 -11.71 5.98
C ALA A 113 -16.91 -12.19 7.45
N GLY A 114 -18.10 -12.45 8.03
CA GLY A 114 -18.20 -12.86 9.42
C GLY A 114 -19.60 -13.29 9.85
N TYR A 115 -19.81 -14.61 9.92
CA TYR A 115 -20.79 -15.19 10.82
C TYR A 115 -20.12 -15.43 12.18
N PRO A 116 -20.52 -14.72 13.26
CA PRO A 116 -20.19 -15.15 14.61
C PRO A 116 -20.94 -16.45 14.91
N SER A 117 -20.19 -17.55 15.06
CA SER A 117 -20.62 -18.81 15.71
C SER A 117 -22.00 -19.38 15.32
N GLY A 118 -22.03 -20.27 14.33
CA GLY A 118 -22.93 -21.44 14.37
C GLY A 118 -24.34 -21.33 13.78
N SER A 119 -24.66 -20.28 13.02
CA SER A 119 -25.96 -20.11 12.33
C SER A 119 -25.86 -20.08 10.79
N GLY A 120 -24.74 -20.55 10.23
CA GLY A 120 -24.45 -20.46 8.80
C GLY A 120 -25.40 -21.28 7.91
N ASP A 121 -25.72 -20.73 6.74
CA ASP A 121 -26.41 -21.43 5.66
C ASP A 121 -25.41 -22.35 4.92
N SER A 122 -25.74 -23.63 4.81
CA SER A 122 -24.89 -24.65 4.16
C SER A 122 -24.65 -24.41 2.67
N CYS A 123 -25.43 -23.54 2.03
CA CYS A 123 -25.15 -23.06 0.67
C CYS A 123 -23.93 -22.14 0.55
N TYR A 124 -23.33 -21.70 1.66
CA TYR A 124 -22.19 -20.76 1.67
C TYR A 124 -20.97 -21.33 2.41
N ALA A 125 -20.73 -22.63 2.29
CA ALA A 125 -19.69 -23.35 3.02
C ALA A 125 -18.45 -23.74 2.20
N ASP A 126 -18.46 -23.57 0.88
CA ASP A 126 -17.36 -24.00 -0.01
C ASP A 126 -16.56 -22.81 -0.57
N GLU A 127 -15.43 -23.09 -1.25
CA GLU A 127 -14.61 -22.06 -1.90
C GLU A 127 -15.27 -21.43 -3.14
N THR A 128 -16.47 -21.86 -3.55
CA THR A 128 -17.19 -21.26 -4.69
C THR A 128 -18.15 -20.16 -4.24
N THR A 129 -18.66 -20.28 -3.01
CA THR A 129 -19.77 -19.46 -2.47
C THR A 129 -19.37 -18.56 -1.30
N ASN A 130 -18.30 -18.88 -0.55
CA ASN A 130 -17.93 -18.13 0.65
C ASN A 130 -16.79 -17.13 0.38
N LEU A 131 -17.06 -15.82 0.56
CA LEU A 131 -16.08 -14.74 0.33
C LEU A 131 -14.93 -14.70 1.35
N SER A 132 -15.04 -15.39 2.48
CA SER A 132 -13.91 -15.59 3.42
C SER A 132 -13.04 -16.79 3.07
N ILE A 133 -13.42 -17.59 2.06
CA ILE A 133 -12.71 -18.80 1.61
C ILE A 133 -12.21 -18.64 0.17
N ARG A 134 -13.07 -18.18 -0.75
CA ARG A 134 -12.80 -18.11 -2.19
C ARG A 134 -11.55 -17.31 -2.57
N PRO A 135 -11.28 -16.10 -2.01
CA PRO A 135 -10.05 -15.36 -2.31
C PRO A 135 -8.78 -15.98 -1.70
N LEU A 136 -8.93 -17.03 -0.87
CA LEU A 136 -7.84 -17.79 -0.29
C LEU A 136 -7.60 -19.13 -1.00
N LYS A 137 -8.37 -19.43 -2.06
CA LYS A 137 -8.35 -20.73 -2.76
C LYS A 137 -6.99 -21.14 -3.33
N GLY A 138 -6.07 -20.21 -3.54
CA GLY A 138 -4.68 -20.54 -3.90
C GLY A 138 -3.96 -21.41 -2.84
N PHE A 139 -4.43 -21.42 -1.59
CA PHE A 139 -3.94 -22.36 -0.57
C PHE A 139 -4.34 -23.83 -0.86
N LEU A 140 -5.41 -24.06 -1.64
CA LEU A 140 -5.79 -25.40 -2.11
C LEU A 140 -4.81 -26.01 -3.11
N GLU A 141 -3.88 -25.23 -3.69
CA GLU A 141 -2.76 -25.77 -4.47
C GLU A 141 -1.65 -26.37 -3.57
N ILE A 142 -1.69 -26.08 -2.26
CA ILE A 142 -0.69 -26.46 -1.27
C ILE A 142 -1.25 -27.55 -0.35
N TRP A 143 -2.52 -27.43 0.03
CA TRP A 143 -3.18 -28.21 1.07
C TRP A 143 -4.62 -28.55 0.70
N GLN A 144 -4.96 -29.84 0.70
CA GLN A 144 -6.32 -30.33 0.50
C GLN A 144 -6.95 -30.71 1.85
N PRO A 145 -8.00 -30.01 2.34
CA PRO A 145 -8.71 -30.43 3.54
C PRO A 145 -9.47 -31.75 3.31
N VAL A 146 -9.73 -32.50 4.39
CA VAL A 146 -10.49 -33.77 4.32
C VAL A 146 -11.91 -33.65 3.75
N THR A 147 -12.52 -32.47 3.87
CA THR A 147 -13.83 -32.13 3.29
C THR A 147 -13.72 -30.83 2.51
N PRO A 148 -14.36 -30.69 1.33
CA PRO A 148 -14.39 -29.44 0.56
C PRO A 148 -15.46 -28.47 1.10
N TYR A 149 -15.67 -28.47 2.42
CA TYR A 149 -16.70 -27.70 3.10
C TYR A 149 -16.18 -27.14 4.43
N MET A 150 -16.64 -25.93 4.75
CA MET A 150 -16.53 -25.29 6.05
C MET A 150 -17.37 -26.08 7.04
N ASP A 151 -16.72 -26.78 7.96
CA ASP A 151 -17.44 -27.60 8.91
C ASP A 151 -18.20 -26.76 9.95
N ALA A 152 -19.23 -27.36 10.54
CA ALA A 152 -20.06 -26.69 11.52
C ALA A 152 -19.36 -26.55 12.89
N TYR A 153 -19.67 -25.47 13.61
CA TYR A 153 -18.91 -25.05 14.80
C TYR A 153 -19.30 -25.79 16.10
N GLN A 154 -20.61 -25.86 16.39
CA GLN A 154 -21.17 -26.42 17.64
C GLN A 154 -22.25 -27.46 17.37
N ASN A 155 -23.14 -27.22 16.41
CA ASN A 155 -24.16 -28.14 15.93
C ASN A 155 -24.03 -28.26 14.40
N PRO A 156 -24.44 -29.37 13.77
CA PRO A 156 -24.46 -29.51 12.31
C PRO A 156 -25.28 -28.37 11.66
N LEU A 157 -24.84 -27.87 10.51
CA LEU A 157 -25.67 -26.98 9.71
C LEU A 157 -26.69 -27.83 8.96
N PRO A 158 -28.00 -27.52 9.00
CA PRO A 158 -29.01 -28.31 8.32
C PRO A 158 -28.89 -28.21 6.79
N GLU A 159 -29.64 -29.07 6.09
CA GLU A 159 -29.90 -28.88 4.66
C GLU A 159 -30.57 -27.52 4.42
N SER A 160 -30.15 -26.81 3.39
CA SER A 160 -30.61 -25.46 3.06
C SER A 160 -30.92 -25.34 1.57
N SER A 161 -31.53 -24.23 1.14
CA SER A 161 -31.68 -23.93 -0.28
C SER A 161 -31.62 -22.44 -0.59
N VAL A 162 -31.00 -22.10 -1.73
CA VAL A 162 -30.85 -20.74 -2.24
C VAL A 162 -31.52 -20.64 -3.61
N THR A 163 -32.33 -19.59 -3.80
CA THR A 163 -32.97 -19.27 -5.08
C THR A 163 -32.29 -18.07 -5.73
N THR A 164 -32.03 -18.17 -7.04
CA THR A 164 -31.42 -17.07 -7.81
C THR A 164 -32.44 -16.00 -8.18
N LYS A 165 -31.95 -14.83 -8.61
CA LYS A 165 -32.75 -13.75 -9.20
C LYS A 165 -33.55 -14.21 -10.42
N GLU A 166 -33.08 -15.25 -11.11
CA GLU A 166 -33.75 -15.89 -12.24
C GLU A 166 -34.74 -17.00 -11.82
N GLY A 167 -34.94 -17.22 -10.52
CA GLY A 167 -35.92 -18.16 -9.97
C GLY A 167 -35.46 -19.62 -9.86
N VAL A 168 -34.16 -19.90 -10.04
CA VAL A 168 -33.62 -21.27 -9.94
C VAL A 168 -33.26 -21.57 -8.49
N THR A 169 -33.84 -22.62 -7.90
CA THR A 169 -33.53 -23.08 -6.54
C THR A 169 -32.48 -24.20 -6.54
N PHE A 170 -31.44 -24.05 -5.72
CA PHE A 170 -30.43 -25.05 -5.43
C PHE A 170 -30.55 -25.52 -3.98
N THR A 171 -30.58 -26.84 -3.77
CA THR A 171 -30.47 -27.45 -2.44
C THR A 171 -28.99 -27.67 -2.08
N CYS A 172 -28.65 -27.49 -0.81
CA CYS A 172 -27.30 -27.60 -0.27
C CYS A 172 -27.30 -28.55 0.93
N PRO A 173 -26.37 -29.51 1.01
CA PRO A 173 -26.44 -30.62 1.97
C PRO A 173 -26.26 -30.15 3.42
N SER A 174 -26.74 -30.96 4.36
CA SER A 174 -26.37 -30.84 5.77
C SER A 174 -24.86 -30.98 5.95
N ILE A 175 -24.27 -30.16 6.82
CA ILE A 175 -22.82 -30.10 7.08
C ILE A 175 -22.55 -30.52 8.53
N PRO A 176 -21.70 -31.54 8.76
CA PRO A 176 -21.41 -32.04 10.10
C PRO A 176 -20.58 -31.05 10.92
N VAL A 177 -20.60 -31.22 12.25
CA VAL A 177 -19.54 -30.66 13.11
C VAL A 177 -18.26 -31.43 12.84
N THR A 178 -17.14 -30.73 12.66
CA THR A 178 -15.88 -31.41 12.34
C THR A 178 -15.38 -32.33 13.44
N SER A 179 -14.79 -33.44 13.02
CA SER A 179 -13.98 -34.34 13.84
C SER A 179 -12.52 -33.92 13.94
N TRP A 180 -12.12 -32.78 13.34
CA TRP A 180 -10.73 -32.31 13.33
C TRP A 180 -10.13 -32.22 14.74
N SER A 181 -9.09 -33.03 14.97
CA SER A 181 -8.41 -33.19 16.26
C SER A 181 -7.37 -32.10 16.52
N GLY A 182 -7.00 -31.34 15.49
CA GLY A 182 -5.89 -30.39 15.55
C GLY A 182 -4.50 -31.02 15.49
N ILE A 183 -4.37 -32.35 15.43
CA ILE A 183 -3.11 -33.07 15.29
C ILE A 183 -2.80 -33.22 13.79
N PRO A 184 -1.70 -32.64 13.27
CA PRO A 184 -1.40 -32.76 11.85
C PRO A 184 -1.11 -34.21 11.45
N GLY A 185 -1.65 -34.64 10.31
CA GLY A 185 -1.43 -35.96 9.71
C GLY A 185 -2.17 -37.12 10.38
N ASP A 186 -3.10 -36.87 11.32
CA ASP A 186 -3.89 -37.93 11.96
C ASP A 186 -5.08 -38.42 11.11
N GLY A 187 -5.32 -37.79 9.95
CA GLY A 187 -6.39 -38.13 9.01
C GLY A 187 -7.69 -37.35 9.24
N THR A 188 -7.74 -36.43 10.21
CA THR A 188 -8.90 -35.56 10.44
C THR A 188 -8.75 -34.15 9.86
N ASP A 189 -7.59 -33.84 9.27
CA ASP A 189 -7.16 -32.52 8.83
C ASP A 189 -7.15 -32.39 7.29
N GLY A 190 -6.24 -33.08 6.60
CA GLY A 190 -6.04 -32.96 5.16
C GLY A 190 -4.75 -33.59 4.63
N VAL A 191 -4.37 -33.23 3.41
CA VAL A 191 -3.23 -33.77 2.67
C VAL A 191 -2.40 -32.64 2.06
N VAL A 192 -1.08 -32.72 2.19
CA VAL A 192 -0.14 -31.80 1.53
C VAL A 192 -0.04 -32.14 0.04
N LEU A 193 -0.39 -31.18 -0.82
CA LEU A 193 -0.29 -31.31 -2.28
C LEU A 193 1.03 -30.74 -2.83
N ASN A 194 1.54 -29.65 -2.25
CA ASN A 194 2.83 -29.06 -2.62
C ASN A 194 3.83 -29.18 -1.47
N ALA A 195 4.53 -30.32 -1.42
CA ALA A 195 5.47 -30.65 -0.34
C ALA A 195 6.61 -29.63 -0.21
N ALA A 196 7.15 -29.11 -1.32
CA ALA A 196 8.27 -28.16 -1.30
C ALA A 196 7.87 -26.81 -0.68
N LEU A 197 6.70 -26.28 -1.06
CA LEU A 197 6.20 -25.02 -0.52
C LEU A 197 5.70 -25.16 0.93
N HIS A 198 5.10 -26.30 1.28
CA HIS A 198 4.75 -26.64 2.66
C HIS A 198 5.99 -26.73 3.55
N GLN A 199 7.06 -27.40 3.09
CA GLN A 199 8.35 -27.46 3.77
C GLN A 199 8.94 -26.06 3.97
N ALA A 200 8.98 -25.23 2.91
CA ALA A 200 9.50 -23.86 3.01
C ALA A 200 8.73 -22.99 4.03
N ASN A 201 7.41 -23.20 4.18
CA ASN A 201 6.58 -22.49 5.16
C ASN A 201 6.93 -22.88 6.61
N LEU A 202 7.20 -24.17 6.88
CA LEU A 202 7.67 -24.63 8.19
C LEU A 202 9.12 -24.19 8.46
N GLU A 203 9.99 -24.24 7.45
CA GLU A 203 11.38 -23.75 7.54
C GLU A 203 11.46 -22.24 7.84
N TYR A 204 10.60 -21.41 7.23
CA TYR A 204 10.47 -20.00 7.59
C TYR A 204 10.11 -19.86 9.08
N SER A 205 9.09 -20.59 9.54
CA SER A 205 8.59 -20.54 10.92
C SER A 205 9.67 -20.97 11.94
N GLY A 206 10.43 -22.03 11.65
CA GLY A 206 11.56 -22.45 12.49
C GLY A 206 12.69 -21.42 12.52
N ARG A 207 13.02 -20.82 11.36
CA ARG A 207 14.05 -19.76 11.28
C ARG A 207 13.70 -18.55 12.13
N VAL A 208 12.46 -18.06 12.10
CA VAL A 208 12.07 -16.83 12.85
C VAL A 208 11.72 -17.08 14.31
N THR A 209 11.43 -18.32 14.71
CA THR A 209 11.26 -18.68 16.13
C THR A 209 12.55 -19.13 16.82
N ALA A 210 13.63 -19.37 16.07
CA ALA A 210 14.94 -19.70 16.63
C ALA A 210 15.53 -18.52 17.43
N ALA A 211 16.21 -18.83 18.53
CA ALA A 211 16.86 -17.84 19.41
C ALA A 211 17.91 -16.95 18.70
N ALA A 212 18.49 -17.43 17.59
CA ALA A 212 19.40 -16.64 16.76
C ALA A 212 18.71 -15.53 15.95
N TYR A 213 17.39 -15.60 15.77
CA TYR A 213 16.59 -14.57 15.08
C TYR A 213 15.73 -13.76 16.05
N ARG A 214 15.07 -14.43 17.01
CA ARG A 214 14.16 -13.83 18.00
C ARG A 214 14.93 -13.27 19.19
N THR A 215 15.38 -12.03 19.05
CA THR A 215 15.92 -11.19 20.14
C THR A 215 14.85 -10.87 21.18
N GLU A 216 15.25 -10.32 22.33
CA GLU A 216 14.33 -9.92 23.40
C GLU A 216 13.28 -8.90 22.91
N ASP A 217 13.69 -7.87 22.15
CA ASP A 217 12.77 -6.87 21.59
C ASP A 217 11.75 -7.51 20.63
N LYS A 218 12.17 -8.46 19.81
CA LYS A 218 11.27 -9.19 18.89
C LYS A 218 10.33 -10.13 19.65
N ALA A 219 10.80 -10.76 20.73
CA ALA A 219 9.96 -11.58 21.59
C ALA A 219 8.90 -10.73 22.30
N LEU A 220 9.28 -9.52 22.74
CA LEU A 220 8.38 -8.53 23.34
C LEU A 220 7.39 -7.97 22.31
N ALA A 221 7.83 -7.57 21.11
CA ALA A 221 6.96 -7.14 20.02
C ALA A 221 5.91 -8.21 19.68
N ALA A 222 6.36 -9.45 19.51
CA ALA A 222 5.53 -10.61 19.22
C ALA A 222 4.53 -10.93 20.34
N TYR A 223 4.94 -10.76 21.60
CA TYR A 223 4.06 -10.90 22.76
C TYR A 223 3.01 -9.79 22.82
N LEU A 224 3.40 -8.51 22.72
CA LEU A 224 2.48 -7.37 22.80
C LEU A 224 1.45 -7.40 21.66
N ASP A 225 1.85 -7.78 20.46
CA ASP A 225 0.94 -7.97 19.31
C ASP A 225 0.04 -9.22 19.43
N ASP A 226 0.39 -10.18 20.29
CA ASP A 226 -0.48 -11.32 20.65
C ASP A 226 -1.58 -10.91 21.63
N VAL A 227 -1.22 -10.18 22.70
CA VAL A 227 -2.07 -10.00 23.89
C VAL A 227 -2.89 -8.71 23.91
N ARG A 228 -2.38 -7.60 23.36
CA ARG A 228 -3.10 -6.31 23.33
C ARG A 228 -4.25 -6.32 22.31
N GLY A 229 -5.24 -5.45 22.51
CA GLY A 229 -6.20 -5.10 21.46
C GLY A 229 -5.51 -4.68 20.16
N LYS A 230 -5.91 -5.27 19.01
CA LYS A 230 -5.16 -5.13 17.74
C LYS A 230 -5.16 -3.73 17.16
N ASN A 231 -6.22 -2.96 17.38
CA ASN A 231 -6.29 -1.57 16.93
C ASN A 231 -5.33 -0.71 17.77
N TYR A 232 -5.24 -0.95 19.08
CA TYR A 232 -4.19 -0.35 19.91
C TYR A 232 -2.79 -0.78 19.45
N SER A 233 -2.54 -2.07 19.20
CA SER A 233 -1.25 -2.58 18.72
C SER A 233 -0.75 -1.90 17.45
N VAL A 234 -1.60 -1.76 16.42
CA VAL A 234 -1.19 -1.15 15.14
C VAL A 234 -1.18 0.38 15.18
N SER A 235 -1.81 1.03 16.16
CA SER A 235 -1.78 2.50 16.31
C SER A 235 -0.35 3.06 16.44
N THR A 236 0.63 2.25 16.86
CA THR A 236 2.06 2.59 16.85
C THR A 236 2.58 2.99 15.46
N GLY A 237 1.93 2.54 14.37
CA GLY A 237 2.22 2.98 13.00
C GLY A 237 1.97 4.47 12.75
N LEU A 238 1.16 5.13 13.60
CA LEU A 238 0.96 6.58 13.59
C LEU A 238 2.23 7.36 13.99
N GLY A 239 3.21 6.69 14.63
CA GLY A 239 4.49 7.28 15.05
C GLY A 239 4.31 8.54 15.89
N PRO A 240 4.77 9.72 15.43
CA PRO A 240 4.61 10.99 16.15
C PRO A 240 3.15 11.38 16.44
N LEU A 241 2.18 10.79 15.72
CA LEU A 241 0.75 11.02 15.94
C LEU A 241 0.09 10.02 16.93
N ALA A 242 0.80 8.99 17.39
CA ALA A 242 0.23 7.94 18.24
C ALA A 242 -0.24 8.45 19.61
N ALA A 243 0.61 9.21 20.33
CA ALA A 243 0.24 9.75 21.64
C ALA A 243 -0.90 10.81 21.56
N PRO A 244 -0.88 11.78 20.62
CA PRO A 244 -2.04 12.65 20.36
C PRO A 244 -3.32 11.87 20.03
N TRP A 245 -3.22 10.79 19.25
CA TRP A 245 -4.36 9.92 18.95
C TRP A 245 -4.89 9.24 20.21
N HIS A 246 -4.03 8.60 21.02
CA HIS A 246 -4.43 7.93 22.26
C HIS A 246 -5.15 8.88 23.21
N ALA A 247 -4.69 10.13 23.32
CA ALA A 247 -5.34 11.15 24.14
C ALA A 247 -6.75 11.52 23.62
N LEU A 248 -6.89 11.82 22.32
CA LEU A 248 -8.17 12.23 21.70
C LEU A 248 -9.19 11.09 21.66
N ALA A 249 -8.76 9.90 21.23
CA ALA A 249 -9.58 8.70 21.22
C ALA A 249 -9.83 8.14 22.62
N LYS A 250 -9.05 8.55 23.64
CA LYS A 250 -8.99 7.93 24.96
C LYS A 250 -8.73 6.42 24.86
N GLN A 251 -7.83 6.05 23.94
CA GLN A 251 -7.43 4.67 23.66
C GLN A 251 -6.41 4.23 24.72
N GLN A 252 -6.57 3.05 25.31
CA GLN A 252 -5.71 2.56 26.40
C GLN A 252 -5.33 1.10 26.19
N SER A 253 -4.17 0.72 26.73
CA SER A 253 -3.78 -0.67 26.96
C SER A 253 -2.94 -0.76 28.23
N TYR A 254 -3.06 -1.87 28.96
CA TYR A 254 -2.40 -2.07 30.27
C TYR A 254 -1.31 -3.14 30.22
N VAL A 255 -0.94 -3.60 29.02
CA VAL A 255 0.09 -4.62 28.83
C VAL A 255 1.29 -4.00 28.13
N ASP A 256 2.43 -3.90 28.81
CA ASP A 256 3.64 -3.23 28.31
C ASP A 256 4.89 -4.14 28.30
N THR A 257 4.88 -5.19 29.10
CA THR A 257 6.00 -6.07 29.40
C THR A 257 5.56 -7.54 29.38
N ILE A 258 6.50 -8.47 29.27
CA ILE A 258 6.26 -9.92 29.46
C ILE A 258 6.27 -10.20 30.98
N PRO A 259 5.14 -10.63 31.59
CA PRO A 259 5.09 -11.01 33.01
C PRO A 259 6.05 -12.13 33.40
N SER A 260 6.73 -11.96 34.52
CA SER A 260 7.80 -12.85 34.99
C SER A 260 7.38 -13.90 36.03
N SER A 261 6.18 -13.78 36.63
CA SER A 261 5.75 -14.58 37.80
C SER A 261 4.37 -15.22 37.69
N GLY A 262 3.68 -15.11 36.55
CA GLY A 262 2.31 -15.62 36.37
C GLY A 262 1.23 -14.84 37.13
N SER A 263 1.61 -13.78 37.85
CA SER A 263 0.72 -12.77 38.42
C SER A 263 0.42 -11.71 37.36
N CYS A 264 -0.83 -11.29 37.21
CA CYS A 264 -1.16 -10.24 36.24
C CYS A 264 -0.78 -8.84 36.76
N PRO A 265 -0.45 -7.86 35.88
CA PRO A 265 -0.06 -6.51 36.30
C PRO A 265 -1.13 -5.75 37.10
N ASP A 266 -2.40 -6.13 36.93
CA ASP A 266 -3.56 -5.61 37.67
C ASP A 266 -3.76 -6.27 39.06
N GLY A 267 -2.88 -7.20 39.44
CA GLY A 267 -2.96 -7.94 40.70
C GLY A 267 -3.97 -9.10 40.71
N SER A 268 -4.54 -9.46 39.54
CA SER A 268 -5.47 -10.59 39.44
C SER A 268 -4.76 -11.95 39.30
N ASP A 269 -5.38 -13.01 39.84
CA ASP A 269 -5.00 -14.42 39.62
C ASP A 269 -5.52 -14.90 38.24
N GLY A 270 -5.15 -14.19 37.18
CA GLY A 270 -5.42 -14.58 35.79
C GLY A 270 -4.44 -15.67 35.32
N ARG A 271 -4.93 -16.70 34.61
CA ARG A 271 -4.04 -17.64 33.93
C ARG A 271 -3.41 -16.99 32.71
N TYR A 272 -2.24 -16.42 32.92
CA TYR A 272 -1.32 -15.92 31.90
C TYR A 272 -1.24 -16.84 30.64
N PRO A 273 -1.30 -16.32 29.38
CA PRO A 273 -1.31 -14.92 28.98
C PRO A 273 -2.67 -14.21 29.05
N PHE A 274 -3.72 -14.87 29.56
CA PHE A 274 -5.04 -14.26 29.73
C PHE A 274 -5.10 -13.32 30.96
N CYS A 275 -4.07 -12.48 31.10
CA CYS A 275 -4.15 -11.26 31.89
C CYS A 275 -4.97 -10.23 31.11
N SER A 276 -6.26 -10.53 30.98
CA SER A 276 -7.24 -9.56 30.52
C SER A 276 -7.35 -8.48 31.59
N ALA A 277 -6.56 -7.41 31.46
CA ALA A 277 -6.94 -6.16 32.07
C ALA A 277 -8.39 -5.88 31.60
N PRO A 278 -9.38 -5.74 32.52
CA PRO A 278 -10.81 -5.86 32.17
C PRO A 278 -11.31 -4.92 31.07
N ASP A 279 -10.54 -3.87 30.76
CA ASP A 279 -10.87 -2.79 29.84
C ASP A 279 -9.99 -2.73 28.57
N ASP A 280 -9.04 -3.65 28.32
CA ASP A 280 -8.14 -3.58 27.14
C ASP A 280 -8.91 -3.71 25.80
N GLU A 281 -9.91 -4.60 25.74
CA GLU A 281 -10.82 -4.69 24.58
C GLU A 281 -11.77 -3.48 24.49
N LYS A 282 -12.20 -2.94 25.63
CA LYS A 282 -13.21 -1.87 25.75
C LYS A 282 -12.71 -0.55 25.18
N TYR A 283 -11.44 -0.22 25.38
CA TYR A 283 -10.81 0.99 24.85
C TYR A 283 -9.94 0.74 23.61
N ASN A 284 -9.97 -0.46 23.04
CA ASN A 284 -9.20 -0.85 21.85
C ASN A 284 -9.44 0.06 20.63
N VAL A 285 -10.64 0.62 20.45
CA VAL A 285 -10.96 1.60 19.37
C VAL A 285 -11.17 3.03 19.88
N GLY A 286 -11.04 3.26 21.19
CA GLY A 286 -11.30 4.53 21.87
C GLY A 286 -12.67 4.60 22.57
N GLU A 287 -12.80 5.54 23.50
CA GLU A 287 -14.02 5.76 24.28
C GLU A 287 -15.16 6.33 23.41
N GLY A 288 -16.39 5.89 23.71
CA GLY A 288 -17.61 6.36 23.06
C GLY A 288 -17.93 5.67 21.74
N ALA A 289 -17.08 4.76 21.25
CA ALA A 289 -17.33 4.01 20.02
C ALA A 289 -18.67 3.25 20.08
N SER A 290 -19.58 3.58 19.16
CA SER A 290 -20.89 2.95 19.00
C SER A 290 -21.20 2.75 17.52
N HIS A 291 -22.14 1.86 17.17
CA HIS A 291 -22.64 1.80 15.79
C HIS A 291 -23.54 3.00 15.45
N ASN A 292 -24.01 3.75 16.46
CA ASN A 292 -24.77 4.98 16.31
C ASN A 292 -23.84 6.21 16.33
N MET A 293 -23.87 7.02 15.26
CA MET A 293 -23.08 8.24 15.11
C MET A 293 -23.39 9.28 16.19
N ALA A 294 -24.68 9.46 16.52
CA ALA A 294 -25.11 10.45 17.51
C ALA A 294 -24.64 10.08 18.93
N ASP A 295 -24.73 8.80 19.30
CA ASP A 295 -24.22 8.32 20.58
C ASP A 295 -22.70 8.51 20.67
N SER A 296 -21.98 8.23 19.58
CA SER A 296 -20.52 8.32 19.57
C SER A 296 -20.05 9.77 19.74
N ALA A 297 -20.67 10.71 19.01
CA ALA A 297 -20.42 12.14 19.14
C ALA A 297 -20.81 12.69 20.54
N ALA A 298 -21.84 12.13 21.18
CA ALA A 298 -22.23 12.55 22.53
C ALA A 298 -21.24 12.11 23.62
N HIS A 299 -20.65 10.91 23.49
CA HIS A 299 -19.68 10.38 24.46
C HIS A 299 -18.27 10.96 24.26
N ASN A 300 -17.88 11.24 23.02
CA ASN A 300 -16.61 11.89 22.71
C ASN A 300 -16.82 13.01 21.67
N PRO A 301 -17.09 14.26 22.10
CA PRO A 301 -17.36 15.35 21.15
C PRO A 301 -16.18 15.70 20.22
N GLU A 302 -14.94 15.44 20.65
CA GLU A 302 -13.73 15.77 19.88
C GLU A 302 -13.31 14.67 18.91
N PHE A 303 -13.66 13.40 19.18
CA PHE A 303 -13.16 12.25 18.41
C PHE A 303 -14.19 11.12 18.19
N GLY A 304 -15.46 11.34 18.53
CA GLY A 304 -16.50 10.32 18.50
C GLY A 304 -16.89 9.84 17.11
N LEU A 305 -16.77 10.68 16.07
CA LEU A 305 -16.97 10.23 14.69
C LEU A 305 -15.80 9.37 14.21
N VAL A 306 -14.59 9.68 14.69
CA VAL A 306 -13.40 8.86 14.46
C VAL A 306 -13.52 7.50 15.13
N THR A 307 -13.87 7.43 16.42
CA THR A 307 -14.02 6.15 17.13
C THR A 307 -15.20 5.33 16.59
N ASN A 308 -16.28 5.98 16.12
CA ASN A 308 -17.38 5.35 15.36
C ASN A 308 -16.89 4.69 14.06
N PHE A 309 -16.13 5.42 13.24
CA PHE A 309 -15.55 4.90 12.00
C PHE A 309 -14.60 3.74 12.28
N MET A 310 -13.70 3.87 13.25
CA MET A 310 -12.78 2.81 13.66
C MET A 310 -13.53 1.55 14.09
N LEU A 311 -14.61 1.67 14.87
CA LEU A 311 -15.45 0.52 15.23
C LEU A 311 -16.07 -0.13 13.98
N ARG A 312 -16.73 0.66 13.12
CA ARG A 312 -17.40 0.13 11.92
C ARG A 312 -16.44 -0.56 10.94
N VAL A 313 -15.23 -0.05 10.75
CA VAL A 313 -14.24 -0.62 9.82
C VAL A 313 -13.50 -1.83 10.41
N THR A 314 -13.43 -1.96 11.74
CA THR A 314 -12.65 -3.03 12.39
C THR A 314 -13.51 -4.16 12.96
N ASN A 315 -14.73 -3.86 13.40
CA ASN A 315 -15.67 -4.80 14.01
C ASN A 315 -17.13 -4.30 13.96
N ASP A 316 -17.85 -4.55 12.86
CA ASP A 316 -19.33 -4.44 12.80
C ASP A 316 -20.05 -5.75 13.17
N GLY A 317 -19.33 -6.71 13.75
CA GLY A 317 -19.80 -8.09 13.96
C GLY A 317 -19.78 -8.98 12.71
N THR A 318 -19.46 -8.44 11.53
CA THR A 318 -19.45 -9.15 10.23
C THR A 318 -18.05 -9.38 9.65
N ALA A 319 -16.98 -9.32 10.46
CA ALA A 319 -15.61 -9.67 10.05
C ALA A 319 -14.99 -10.78 10.91
N SER A 320 -14.48 -11.85 10.28
CA SER A 320 -13.99 -13.06 10.94
C SER A 320 -13.18 -13.97 10.00
N THR A 321 -12.12 -14.59 10.52
CA THR A 321 -11.40 -15.67 9.84
C THR A 321 -12.01 -17.07 10.06
N ASN A 322 -13.02 -17.19 10.92
CA ASN A 322 -13.57 -18.49 11.34
C ASN A 322 -14.04 -19.38 10.17
N PRO A 323 -14.72 -18.86 9.12
CA PRO A 323 -15.12 -19.70 7.98
C PRO A 323 -13.94 -20.37 7.29
N GLY A 324 -12.87 -19.62 7.00
CA GLY A 324 -11.63 -20.17 6.45
C GLY A 324 -11.01 -21.22 7.38
N LYS A 325 -10.96 -20.94 8.70
CA LYS A 325 -10.39 -21.88 9.68
C LYS A 325 -11.09 -23.24 9.69
N TYR A 326 -12.43 -23.27 9.65
CA TYR A 326 -13.22 -24.51 9.66
C TYR A 326 -13.27 -25.22 8.29
N PHE A 327 -12.98 -24.51 7.20
CA PHE A 327 -12.79 -25.10 5.87
C PHE A 327 -11.40 -25.74 5.75
N TYR A 328 -10.33 -24.95 5.94
CA TYR A 328 -8.96 -25.40 5.66
C TYR A 328 -8.40 -26.36 6.70
N LYS A 329 -8.81 -26.28 7.99
CA LYS A 329 -8.41 -27.23 9.05
C LYS A 329 -6.88 -27.45 9.17
N TYR A 330 -6.08 -26.44 8.83
CA TYR A 330 -4.63 -26.54 8.79
C TYR A 330 -4.02 -26.25 10.17
N ALA A 331 -3.16 -27.15 10.66
CA ALA A 331 -2.64 -27.08 12.03
C ALA A 331 -1.57 -25.97 12.22
N ARG A 332 -1.53 -25.41 13.43
CA ARG A 332 -0.53 -24.43 13.90
C ARG A 332 0.91 -24.95 13.69
N PRO A 333 1.89 -24.11 13.33
CA PRO A 333 3.26 -24.55 13.03
C PRO A 333 3.92 -25.25 14.23
N TYR A 334 3.64 -24.84 15.47
CA TYR A 334 4.13 -25.54 16.66
C TYR A 334 3.58 -26.98 16.77
N ARG A 335 2.35 -27.26 16.32
CA ARG A 335 1.77 -28.63 16.34
C ARG A 335 2.40 -29.55 15.30
N TRP A 336 2.84 -29.02 14.16
CA TRP A 336 3.64 -29.79 13.18
C TRP A 336 4.98 -30.23 13.80
N TYR A 337 5.59 -29.39 14.63
CA TYR A 337 6.78 -29.76 15.39
C TYR A 337 6.47 -30.75 16.52
N ASP A 338 5.41 -30.52 17.31
CA ASP A 338 4.98 -31.44 18.39
C ASP A 338 4.66 -32.85 17.86
N ALA A 339 4.10 -32.95 16.65
CA ALA A 339 3.80 -34.22 15.97
C ALA A 339 5.03 -34.91 15.35
N GLY A 340 6.21 -34.27 15.36
CA GLY A 340 7.42 -34.79 14.70
C GLY A 340 7.40 -34.71 13.17
N LEU A 341 6.51 -33.89 12.59
CA LEU A 341 6.30 -33.73 11.15
C LEU A 341 6.93 -32.45 10.57
N SER A 342 7.46 -31.57 11.42
CA SER A 342 8.23 -30.40 10.99
C SER A 342 9.71 -30.78 10.74
N PRO A 343 10.33 -30.33 9.63
CA PRO A 343 11.76 -30.56 9.36
C PRO A 343 12.69 -29.74 10.28
N VAL A 344 12.13 -28.75 10.99
CA VAL A 344 12.86 -27.82 11.86
C VAL A 344 12.14 -27.65 13.20
N ALA A 345 12.89 -27.28 14.25
CA ALA A 345 12.29 -26.89 15.52
C ALA A 345 11.51 -25.58 15.39
N ILE A 346 10.30 -25.54 15.96
CA ILE A 346 9.43 -24.36 15.98
C ILE A 346 9.01 -24.15 17.44
N THR A 347 9.27 -22.95 17.99
CA THR A 347 9.01 -22.66 19.41
C THR A 347 8.09 -21.46 19.58
N VAL A 348 7.14 -21.55 20.52
CA VAL A 348 6.30 -20.42 20.88
C VAL A 348 7.12 -19.41 21.69
N SER A 349 6.75 -18.13 21.66
CA SER A 349 7.49 -17.10 22.40
C SER A 349 7.43 -17.38 23.91
N PRO A 350 8.53 -17.17 24.66
CA PRO A 350 8.47 -17.01 26.11
C PRO A 350 7.39 -15.98 26.44
N GLY A 351 6.38 -16.42 27.20
CA GLY A 351 5.19 -15.62 27.49
C GLY A 351 3.88 -16.17 26.89
N LEU A 352 3.96 -16.97 25.83
CA LEU A 352 2.78 -17.40 25.06
C LEU A 352 2.53 -18.91 25.07
N GLU A 353 3.40 -19.70 25.72
CA GLU A 353 3.27 -21.17 25.82
C GLU A 353 1.89 -21.62 26.37
N ASN A 354 1.33 -20.90 27.35
CA ASN A 354 0.00 -21.20 27.91
C ASN A 354 -1.18 -20.84 26.97
N ALA A 355 -0.96 -20.08 25.89
CA ALA A 355 -1.97 -19.83 24.87
C ALA A 355 -2.06 -20.95 23.82
N ARG A 356 -1.06 -21.85 23.75
CA ARG A 356 -1.10 -23.03 22.87
C ARG A 356 -2.35 -23.86 23.17
N LYS A 357 -3.12 -24.20 22.15
CA LYS A 357 -4.21 -25.17 22.27
C LYS A 357 -3.67 -26.54 21.92
N ILE A 358 -3.48 -27.35 22.95
CA ILE A 358 -2.96 -28.71 22.85
C ILE A 358 -4.17 -29.68 22.92
N PRO A 359 -4.33 -30.62 21.98
CA PRO A 359 -5.50 -31.51 21.91
C PRO A 359 -5.78 -32.31 23.20
N SER A 360 -4.76 -32.57 24.02
CA SER A 360 -4.88 -33.31 25.29
C SER A 360 -5.46 -32.51 26.46
N ASN A 361 -5.52 -31.17 26.38
CA ASN A 361 -5.93 -30.30 27.50
C ASN A 361 -6.90 -29.17 27.13
N SER A 362 -7.15 -28.95 25.84
CA SER A 362 -8.03 -27.92 25.32
C SER A 362 -9.38 -28.51 24.93
N SER A 363 -10.46 -27.72 24.95
CA SER A 363 -11.74 -28.22 24.44
C SER A 363 -11.64 -28.47 22.93
N ALA A 364 -12.36 -29.47 22.41
CA ALA A 364 -12.43 -29.72 20.96
C ALA A 364 -12.87 -28.46 20.19
N ASN A 365 -13.67 -27.59 20.83
CA ASN A 365 -14.11 -26.33 20.28
C ASN A 365 -12.97 -25.30 20.15
N ASP A 366 -12.09 -25.20 21.14
CA ASP A 366 -10.91 -24.33 21.09
C ASP A 366 -9.92 -24.81 20.05
N ILE A 367 -9.72 -26.12 19.94
CA ILE A 367 -8.86 -26.74 18.92
C ILE A 367 -9.32 -26.39 17.50
N ARG A 368 -10.62 -26.46 17.22
CA ARG A 368 -11.23 -26.06 15.93
C ARG A 368 -11.03 -24.59 15.60
N LYS A 369 -11.13 -23.71 16.59
CA LYS A 369 -10.86 -22.27 16.45
C LYS A 369 -9.36 -21.98 16.29
N ASP A 370 -8.51 -22.82 16.84
CA ASP A 370 -7.05 -22.69 16.81
C ASP A 370 -6.41 -23.34 15.58
N SER A 371 -7.04 -23.14 14.41
CA SER A 371 -6.45 -23.37 13.09
C SER A 371 -5.44 -22.29 12.75
N ASP A 372 -4.41 -22.65 12.00
CA ASP A 372 -3.41 -21.71 11.51
C ASP A 372 -4.01 -20.81 10.42
N PHE A 373 -4.47 -21.41 9.32
CA PHE A 373 -4.87 -20.69 8.12
C PHE A 373 -6.38 -20.36 8.09
N PRO A 374 -6.78 -19.10 7.79
CA PRO A 374 -5.99 -17.87 7.79
C PRO A 374 -5.81 -17.27 9.20
N SER A 375 -4.85 -16.36 9.37
CA SER A 375 -4.55 -15.73 10.66
C SER A 375 -5.56 -14.65 11.07
N GLY A 376 -6.28 -14.87 12.18
CA GLY A 376 -7.28 -13.93 12.73
C GLY A 376 -6.68 -12.64 13.25
N HIS A 377 -5.64 -12.73 14.10
CA HIS A 377 -4.89 -11.57 14.59
C HIS A 377 -4.36 -10.70 13.45
N THR A 378 -3.82 -11.31 12.38
CA THR A 378 -3.35 -10.57 11.20
C THR A 378 -4.51 -9.84 10.51
N ALA A 379 -5.65 -10.52 10.31
CA ALA A 379 -6.82 -9.92 9.69
C ALA A 379 -7.37 -8.73 10.50
N GLU A 380 -7.38 -8.82 11.83
CA GLU A 380 -7.74 -7.72 12.73
C GLU A 380 -6.75 -6.55 12.67
N GLY A 381 -5.44 -6.84 12.73
CA GLY A 381 -4.40 -5.81 12.62
C GLY A 381 -4.43 -5.06 11.28
N VAL A 382 -4.68 -5.79 10.18
CA VAL A 382 -4.87 -5.21 8.85
C VAL A 382 -6.12 -4.33 8.77
N ARG A 383 -7.27 -4.78 9.33
CA ARG A 383 -8.47 -3.92 9.41
C ARG A 383 -8.20 -2.62 10.16
N GLY A 384 -7.55 -2.70 11.32
CA GLY A 384 -7.14 -1.53 12.10
C GLY A 384 -6.27 -0.59 11.28
N ALA A 385 -5.19 -1.12 10.71
CA ALA A 385 -4.26 -0.38 9.87
C ALA A 385 -4.93 0.34 8.70
N TYR A 386 -5.91 -0.29 8.03
CA TYR A 386 -6.61 0.30 6.89
C TYR A 386 -7.55 1.43 7.35
N ALA A 387 -8.21 1.29 8.50
CA ALA A 387 -9.02 2.36 9.09
C ALA A 387 -8.16 3.59 9.48
N TYR A 388 -7.00 3.37 10.11
CA TYR A 388 -6.03 4.42 10.40
C TYR A 388 -5.47 5.08 9.13
N ALA A 389 -5.14 4.28 8.09
CA ALA A 389 -4.62 4.79 6.83
C ALA A 389 -5.63 5.70 6.12
N TYR A 390 -6.91 5.34 6.14
CA TYR A 390 -8.00 6.16 5.59
C TYR A 390 -8.13 7.51 6.33
N LEU A 391 -8.11 7.52 7.67
CA LEU A 391 -8.29 8.74 8.46
C LEU A 391 -7.04 9.63 8.55
N VAL A 392 -5.85 9.02 8.46
CA VAL A 392 -4.55 9.68 8.60
C VAL A 392 -3.66 9.34 7.38
N PRO A 393 -4.02 9.82 6.16
CA PRO A 393 -3.29 9.49 4.94
C PRO A 393 -1.86 10.04 4.94
N GLN A 394 -1.51 10.97 5.83
CA GLN A 394 -0.12 11.39 6.08
C GLN A 394 0.78 10.25 6.60
N ARG A 395 0.18 9.22 7.21
CA ARG A 395 0.84 7.98 7.68
C ARG A 395 0.43 6.74 6.88
N PHE A 396 -0.23 6.89 5.73
CA PHE A 396 -0.86 5.80 4.97
C PHE A 396 0.01 4.53 4.85
N GLN A 397 1.20 4.67 4.24
CA GLN A 397 2.16 3.60 4.04
C GLN A 397 2.74 3.02 5.34
N HIS A 398 2.89 3.86 6.37
CA HIS A 398 3.39 3.45 7.70
C HIS A 398 2.34 2.56 8.39
N MET A 399 1.06 2.91 8.29
CA MET A 399 -0.03 2.09 8.81
C MET A 399 -0.13 0.75 8.08
N LEU A 400 -0.06 0.74 6.74
CA LEU A 400 -0.06 -0.49 5.95
C LEU A 400 1.10 -1.43 6.32
N ALA A 401 2.32 -0.88 6.45
CA ALA A 401 3.49 -1.64 6.86
C ALA A 401 3.36 -2.20 8.28
N ARG A 402 2.80 -1.42 9.21
CA ARG A 402 2.52 -1.85 10.59
C ARG A 402 1.44 -2.93 10.69
N GLY A 403 0.42 -2.88 9.83
CA GLY A 403 -0.59 -3.94 9.71
C GLY A 403 0.01 -5.29 9.33
N LEU A 404 0.98 -5.30 8.40
CA LEU A 404 1.70 -6.54 8.02
C LEU A 404 2.74 -6.97 9.06
N GLU A 405 3.37 -6.02 9.75
CA GLU A 405 4.31 -6.30 10.84
C GLU A 405 3.65 -7.07 11.99
N LEU A 406 2.43 -6.68 12.38
CA LEU A 406 1.66 -7.43 13.38
C LEU A 406 1.48 -8.90 12.95
N GLY A 407 1.29 -9.14 11.66
CA GLY A 407 1.26 -10.46 11.05
C GLY A 407 2.57 -11.23 11.19
N ASP A 408 3.69 -10.63 10.78
CA ASP A 408 5.05 -11.19 10.90
C ASP A 408 5.40 -11.52 12.38
N ASN A 409 4.98 -10.66 13.31
CA ASN A 409 5.07 -10.86 14.75
C ASN A 409 4.26 -12.10 15.23
N ARG A 410 3.19 -12.53 14.54
CA ARG A 410 2.52 -13.80 14.84
C ARG A 410 3.36 -15.02 14.46
N ILE A 411 4.28 -14.88 13.50
CA ILE A 411 5.23 -15.93 13.10
C ILE A 411 6.39 -15.99 14.09
N VAL A 412 6.95 -14.82 14.46
CA VAL A 412 7.97 -14.70 15.52
C VAL A 412 7.46 -15.25 16.86
N ALA A 413 6.17 -15.05 17.16
CA ALA A 413 5.48 -15.64 18.31
C ALA A 413 5.41 -17.18 18.28
N GLY A 414 5.68 -17.82 17.14
CA GLY A 414 5.46 -19.25 16.89
C GLY A 414 3.99 -19.64 16.74
N MET A 415 3.10 -18.65 16.68
CA MET A 415 1.65 -18.87 16.65
C MET A 415 1.10 -19.10 15.25
N HIS A 416 1.67 -18.47 14.22
CA HIS A 416 1.19 -18.60 12.84
C HIS A 416 2.31 -18.91 11.85
N SER A 417 1.99 -19.58 10.74
CA SER A 417 2.91 -19.73 9.62
C SER A 417 2.83 -18.54 8.64
N ALA A 418 3.82 -18.39 7.75
CA ALA A 418 3.85 -17.32 6.77
C ALA A 418 2.66 -17.38 5.80
N LEU A 419 2.27 -18.59 5.34
CA LEU A 419 1.06 -18.76 4.52
C LEU A 419 -0.21 -18.34 5.26
N ALA A 420 -0.32 -18.63 6.56
CA ALA A 420 -1.46 -18.18 7.37
C ALA A 420 -1.51 -16.66 7.57
N VAL A 421 -0.36 -16.00 7.64
CA VAL A 421 -0.27 -14.53 7.69
C VAL A 421 -0.64 -13.91 6.34
N ILE A 422 -0.22 -14.49 5.21
CA ILE A 422 -0.69 -14.08 3.86
C ILE A 422 -2.21 -14.18 3.78
N GLY A 423 -2.80 -15.32 4.16
CA GLY A 423 -4.26 -15.49 4.15
C GLY A 423 -4.99 -14.56 5.13
N GLY A 424 -4.36 -14.26 6.26
CA GLY A 424 -4.85 -13.28 7.24
C GLY A 424 -4.86 -11.86 6.68
N ARG A 425 -3.81 -11.45 5.95
CA ARG A 425 -3.77 -10.16 5.23
C ARG A 425 -4.94 -10.05 4.27
N ILE A 426 -5.09 -11.03 3.37
CA ILE A 426 -6.12 -11.01 2.31
C ILE A 426 -7.52 -10.93 2.94
N ASN A 427 -7.82 -11.75 3.96
CA ASN A 427 -9.10 -11.69 4.69
C ASN A 427 -9.32 -10.33 5.39
N GLY A 428 -8.29 -9.77 6.03
CA GLY A 428 -8.35 -8.47 6.69
C GLY A 428 -8.61 -7.32 5.72
N GLU A 429 -7.91 -7.32 4.59
CA GLU A 429 -8.06 -6.36 3.49
C GLU A 429 -9.49 -6.41 2.92
N ILE A 430 -9.96 -7.58 2.49
CA ILE A 430 -11.34 -7.78 1.99
C ILE A 430 -12.35 -7.23 2.97
N ALA A 431 -12.22 -7.58 4.26
CA ALA A 431 -13.15 -7.09 5.27
C ALA A 431 -13.09 -5.55 5.39
N SER A 432 -11.89 -4.96 5.50
CA SER A 432 -11.74 -3.50 5.64
C SER A 432 -12.30 -2.71 4.47
N LEU A 433 -12.02 -3.12 3.22
CA LEU A 433 -12.49 -2.44 2.01
C LEU A 433 -14.01 -2.49 1.90
N ASN A 434 -14.62 -3.64 2.20
CA ASN A 434 -16.08 -3.78 2.27
C ASN A 434 -16.68 -2.90 3.38
N LEU A 435 -16.07 -2.87 4.57
CA LEU A 435 -16.58 -2.11 5.70
C LEU A 435 -16.47 -0.59 5.51
N ILE A 436 -15.38 -0.09 4.90
CA ILE A 436 -15.26 1.34 4.53
C ILE A 436 -16.34 1.72 3.52
N ASN A 437 -16.58 0.91 2.48
CA ASN A 437 -17.63 1.16 1.48
C ASN A 437 -19.05 1.16 2.08
N ARG A 438 -19.29 0.41 3.17
CA ARG A 438 -20.56 0.43 3.91
C ARG A 438 -20.78 1.67 4.78
N VAL A 439 -19.71 2.40 5.15
CA VAL A 439 -19.88 3.68 5.85
C VAL A 439 -20.36 4.73 4.83
N PRO A 440 -21.53 5.37 5.06
CA PRO A 440 -22.03 6.41 4.17
C PRO A 440 -20.96 7.49 3.93
N GLN A 441 -20.85 7.97 2.69
CA GLN A 441 -19.78 8.87 2.28
C GLN A 441 -19.66 10.09 3.21
N GLN A 442 -20.78 10.75 3.50
CA GLN A 442 -20.84 11.88 4.42
C GLN A 442 -20.35 11.54 5.85
N GLU A 443 -20.57 10.32 6.35
CA GLU A 443 -20.11 9.89 7.68
C GLU A 443 -18.60 9.66 7.70
N ARG A 444 -18.02 9.03 6.65
CA ARG A 444 -16.57 8.82 6.56
C ARG A 444 -15.79 10.09 6.22
N GLU A 445 -16.38 11.01 5.44
CA GLU A 445 -15.86 12.36 5.24
C GLU A 445 -15.85 13.17 6.54
N ALA A 446 -16.92 13.11 7.34
CA ALA A 446 -17.00 13.78 8.64
C ALA A 446 -16.00 13.20 9.66
N ALA A 447 -15.83 11.88 9.69
CA ALA A 447 -14.81 11.22 10.51
C ALA A 447 -13.38 11.63 10.10
N TYR A 448 -13.09 11.66 8.79
CA TYR A 448 -11.81 12.14 8.26
C TYR A 448 -11.56 13.61 8.64
N ALA A 449 -12.54 14.49 8.45
CA ALA A 449 -12.44 15.90 8.81
C ALA A 449 -12.18 16.09 10.32
N GLN A 450 -12.90 15.36 11.18
CA GLN A 450 -12.68 15.39 12.63
C GLN A 450 -11.26 14.92 12.99
N ALA A 451 -10.79 13.80 12.40
CA ALA A 451 -9.43 13.30 12.62
C ALA A 451 -8.37 14.36 12.26
N GLN A 452 -8.47 14.93 11.04
CA GLN A 452 -7.52 15.93 10.56
C GLN A 452 -7.51 17.20 11.42
N GLN A 453 -8.69 17.72 11.78
CA GLN A 453 -8.81 18.92 12.61
C GLN A 453 -8.23 18.72 14.01
N HIS A 454 -8.67 17.67 14.73
CA HIS A 454 -8.29 17.49 16.12
C HIS A 454 -6.85 17.00 16.29
N LEU A 455 -6.32 16.15 15.40
CA LEU A 455 -4.91 15.75 15.45
C LEU A 455 -3.97 16.95 15.21
N ARG A 456 -4.28 17.84 14.26
CA ARG A 456 -3.49 19.07 14.04
C ARG A 456 -3.47 19.96 15.28
N ALA A 457 -4.64 20.20 15.87
CA ALA A 457 -4.77 21.00 17.09
C ALA A 457 -3.99 20.39 18.27
N ALA A 458 -4.12 19.07 18.49
CA ALA A 458 -3.41 18.37 19.55
C ALA A 458 -1.88 18.39 19.34
N VAL A 459 -1.41 18.17 18.10
CA VAL A 459 0.01 18.27 17.74
C VAL A 459 0.55 19.68 17.94
N ALA A 460 -0.16 20.71 17.47
CA ALA A 460 0.25 22.10 17.66
C ALA A 460 0.31 22.48 19.15
N ALA A 461 -0.68 22.06 19.95
CA ALA A 461 -0.71 22.28 21.39
C ALA A 461 0.45 21.58 22.12
N ALA A 462 0.71 20.30 21.82
CA ALA A 462 1.83 19.55 22.38
C ALA A 462 3.21 20.15 22.03
N ASN A 463 3.30 20.88 20.91
CA ASN A 463 4.51 21.55 20.44
C ASN A 463 4.47 23.08 20.70
N GLY A 464 3.97 23.49 21.87
CA GLY A 464 4.05 24.88 22.35
C GLY A 464 3.17 25.89 21.60
N GLY A 465 2.10 25.42 20.94
CA GLY A 465 1.22 26.27 20.13
C GLY A 465 1.80 26.63 18.76
N ASN A 466 2.73 25.84 18.22
CA ASN A 466 3.40 26.15 16.96
C ASN A 466 2.42 26.19 15.78
N ALA A 467 2.10 27.40 15.32
CA ALA A 467 1.14 27.65 14.25
C ALA A 467 1.54 27.03 12.89
N SER A 468 2.82 26.73 12.63
CA SER A 468 3.20 26.07 11.37
C SER A 468 2.62 24.66 11.27
N LEU A 469 2.43 23.97 12.40
CA LEU A 469 1.86 22.62 12.48
C LEU A 469 0.34 22.57 12.22
N MET A 470 -0.33 23.73 12.18
CA MET A 470 -1.73 23.84 11.77
C MET A 470 -1.89 23.86 10.24
N THR A 471 -0.81 24.12 9.49
CA THR A 471 -0.81 24.07 8.02
C THR A 471 -0.72 22.62 7.52
N ASP A 472 -1.23 22.33 6.32
CA ASP A 472 -1.11 21.00 5.70
C ASP A 472 0.36 20.53 5.60
N ALA A 473 1.25 21.42 5.15
CA ALA A 473 2.66 21.12 4.98
C ALA A 473 3.37 20.85 6.33
N GLY A 474 3.09 21.66 7.35
CA GLY A 474 3.66 21.47 8.69
C GLY A 474 3.13 20.22 9.38
N PHE A 475 1.84 19.91 9.23
CA PHE A 475 1.26 18.68 9.77
C PHE A 475 1.80 17.43 9.05
N LEU A 476 1.90 17.47 7.72
CA LEU A 476 2.49 16.38 6.92
C LEU A 476 3.96 16.14 7.32
N ALA A 477 4.76 17.21 7.43
CA ALA A 477 6.15 17.11 7.85
C ALA A 477 6.31 16.55 9.27
N TYR A 478 5.46 16.98 10.22
CA TYR A 478 5.45 16.42 11.57
C TYR A 478 5.04 14.94 11.56
N ALA A 479 3.97 14.58 10.85
CA ALA A 479 3.51 13.21 10.72
C ALA A 479 4.56 12.28 10.11
N GLN A 480 5.35 12.76 9.14
CA GLN A 480 6.43 11.98 8.51
C GLN A 480 7.75 12.01 9.29
N SER A 481 7.86 12.80 10.37
CA SER A 481 9.07 12.89 11.18
C SER A 481 9.24 11.73 12.16
N ASN A 482 10.44 11.65 12.75
CA ASN A 482 10.74 10.79 13.90
C ASN A 482 10.46 11.49 15.25
N ALA A 483 9.62 12.53 15.30
CA ALA A 483 9.29 13.18 16.56
C ALA A 483 8.64 12.18 17.54
N GLY A 484 8.95 12.31 18.83
CA GLY A 484 8.44 11.39 19.86
C GLY A 484 9.10 10.00 19.89
N SER A 485 10.08 9.69 19.03
CA SER A 485 10.84 8.42 19.08
C SER A 485 11.85 8.33 20.25
N GLY A 486 11.60 9.02 21.36
CA GLY A 486 12.52 9.13 22.49
C GLY A 486 12.41 8.00 23.52
N ASP A 487 11.38 7.16 23.41
CA ASP A 487 11.11 6.05 24.31
C ASP A 487 11.66 4.73 23.74
N ALA A 488 12.53 4.08 24.51
CA ALA A 488 13.06 2.76 24.16
C ALA A 488 11.97 1.69 24.27
N GLY A 489 11.80 0.90 23.21
CA GLY A 489 10.77 -0.13 23.17
C GLY A 489 10.80 -0.99 21.91
N PRO A 490 10.03 -2.09 21.88
CA PRO A 490 10.06 -3.11 20.82
C PRO A 490 9.45 -2.65 19.49
N PHE A 491 8.89 -1.44 19.46
CA PHE A 491 8.35 -0.75 18.29
C PHE A 491 9.12 0.57 18.02
N GLU A 492 10.34 0.73 18.54
CA GLU A 492 11.24 1.84 18.23
C GLU A 492 11.32 2.03 16.71
N THR A 493 11.09 3.27 16.25
CA THR A 493 10.60 3.62 14.91
C THR A 493 11.29 2.86 13.76
N PRO A 494 10.66 1.79 13.20
CA PRO A 494 11.21 1.06 12.07
C PRO A 494 10.71 1.62 10.74
N TYR A 495 10.20 2.87 10.73
CA TYR A 495 9.52 3.47 9.59
C TYR A 495 10.14 4.76 9.05
N ALA A 496 11.34 5.14 9.49
CA ALA A 496 12.00 6.39 9.11
C ALA A 496 12.39 6.47 7.62
N SER A 497 12.60 5.33 6.96
CA SER A 497 13.05 5.25 5.56
C SER A 497 11.95 4.69 4.67
N HIS A 498 11.46 5.51 3.73
CA HIS A 498 10.47 5.09 2.74
C HIS A 498 10.90 3.85 1.94
N ALA A 499 12.19 3.78 1.58
CA ALA A 499 12.74 2.68 0.80
C ALA A 499 12.78 1.36 1.59
N GLU A 500 13.15 1.41 2.89
CA GLU A 500 13.14 0.24 3.77
C GLU A 500 11.71 -0.23 4.03
N ASN A 501 10.78 0.70 4.27
CA ASN A 501 9.35 0.41 4.43
C ASN A 501 8.77 -0.30 3.20
N LYS A 502 9.08 0.19 1.99
CA LYS A 502 8.63 -0.37 0.71
C LYS A 502 9.22 -1.77 0.50
N ALA A 503 10.51 -1.97 0.81
CA ALA A 503 11.18 -3.26 0.71
C ALA A 503 10.58 -4.29 1.68
N GLU A 504 10.37 -3.91 2.94
CA GLU A 504 9.85 -4.80 3.98
C GLU A 504 8.35 -5.09 3.80
N TYR A 505 7.55 -4.11 3.35
CA TYR A 505 6.16 -4.33 2.96
C TYR A 505 6.08 -5.36 1.82
N ARG A 506 6.81 -5.15 0.72
CA ARG A 506 6.89 -6.11 -0.40
C ARG A 506 7.38 -7.48 0.06
N ARG A 507 8.37 -7.57 0.96
CA ARG A 507 8.81 -8.83 1.57
C ARG A 507 7.68 -9.52 2.32
N ARG A 508 6.88 -8.81 3.11
CA ARG A 508 5.76 -9.36 3.88
C ARG A 508 4.52 -9.71 3.04
N LEU A 509 4.40 -9.23 1.80
CA LEU A 509 3.35 -9.68 0.88
C LEU A 509 3.55 -11.14 0.41
N THR A 510 4.80 -11.61 0.32
CA THR A 510 5.15 -12.92 -0.28
C THR A 510 6.02 -13.82 0.61
N PHE A 511 6.55 -13.27 1.70
CA PHE A 511 7.54 -13.87 2.61
C PHE A 511 8.82 -14.42 1.95
N GLY A 512 9.07 -14.04 0.69
CA GLY A 512 10.20 -14.54 -0.10
C GLY A 512 10.03 -15.99 -0.57
N PHE A 513 8.81 -16.52 -0.62
CA PHE A 513 8.55 -17.79 -1.30
C PHE A 513 8.84 -17.69 -2.81
N THR A 514 9.12 -18.82 -3.45
CA THR A 514 9.40 -18.83 -4.90
C THR A 514 8.15 -18.50 -5.72
N GLN A 515 8.26 -17.54 -6.64
CA GLN A 515 7.24 -17.26 -7.65
C GLN A 515 7.24 -18.36 -8.72
N ASP A 516 6.07 -18.88 -9.07
CA ASP A 516 5.88 -19.78 -10.21
C ASP A 516 5.91 -18.97 -11.52
N MET A 517 7.07 -18.93 -12.15
CA MET A 517 7.28 -18.22 -13.43
C MET A 517 6.44 -18.77 -14.59
N SER A 518 5.81 -19.95 -14.47
CA SER A 518 4.84 -20.45 -15.47
C SER A 518 3.46 -19.80 -15.35
N LYS A 519 3.17 -19.18 -14.19
CA LYS A 519 1.94 -18.42 -13.91
C LYS A 519 2.14 -16.90 -13.95
N ALA A 520 3.37 -16.42 -14.04
CA ALA A 520 3.73 -15.00 -14.10
C ALA A 520 3.16 -14.27 -15.35
N GLY A 521 3.08 -12.94 -15.29
CA GLY A 521 2.65 -12.07 -16.39
C GLY A 521 1.15 -12.00 -16.62
N ARG A 522 0.30 -12.53 -15.73
CA ARG A 522 -1.17 -12.39 -15.86
C ARG A 522 -1.58 -10.96 -15.51
N PRO A 523 -2.47 -10.33 -16.29
CA PRO A 523 -3.03 -9.02 -15.95
C PRO A 523 -3.56 -8.98 -14.51
N ALA A 524 -3.39 -7.85 -13.84
CA ALA A 524 -3.99 -7.62 -12.53
C ALA A 524 -5.50 -7.41 -12.67
N VAL A 525 -6.26 -8.07 -11.80
CA VAL A 525 -7.67 -7.76 -11.55
C VAL A 525 -7.74 -6.85 -10.33
N VAL A 526 -8.57 -5.81 -10.39
CA VAL A 526 -8.82 -4.94 -9.24
C VAL A 526 -10.28 -5.15 -8.83
N PRO A 527 -10.57 -5.68 -7.63
CA PRO A 527 -11.93 -5.81 -7.13
C PRO A 527 -12.65 -4.46 -7.20
N GLU A 528 -13.91 -4.44 -7.61
CA GLU A 528 -14.78 -3.27 -7.45
C GLU A 528 -14.75 -2.76 -6.00
N GLY A 529 -14.92 -1.44 -5.86
CA GLY A 529 -14.70 -0.59 -4.69
C GLY A 529 -13.37 -0.69 -3.92
N ALA A 530 -12.36 -1.46 -4.36
CA ALA A 530 -11.06 -1.52 -3.65
C ALA A 530 -10.34 -0.15 -3.60
N GLU A 531 -10.63 0.74 -4.54
CA GLU A 531 -10.13 2.09 -4.62
C GLU A 531 -10.59 3.04 -3.49
N VAL A 532 -11.55 2.63 -2.66
CA VAL A 532 -12.05 3.44 -1.53
C VAL A 532 -10.95 3.77 -0.53
N LEU A 533 -9.98 2.87 -0.32
CA LEU A 533 -8.88 3.13 0.60
C LEU A 533 -7.97 4.27 0.11
N LEU A 534 -7.88 4.46 -1.21
CA LEU A 534 -7.11 5.54 -1.82
C LEU A 534 -7.90 6.86 -1.89
N GLU A 535 -9.17 6.92 -1.47
CA GLU A 535 -10.03 8.10 -1.53
C GLU A 535 -9.42 9.31 -0.81
N THR A 536 -8.87 9.12 0.41
CA THR A 536 -8.24 10.21 1.18
C THR A 536 -6.75 10.39 0.89
N ARG A 537 -6.08 9.38 0.32
CA ARG A 537 -4.65 9.44 -0.04
C ARG A 537 -4.42 10.09 -1.41
N LEU A 538 -5.25 9.80 -2.41
CA LEU A 538 -5.17 10.33 -3.78
C LEU A 538 -6.50 11.04 -4.16
N PRO A 539 -6.92 12.08 -3.41
CA PRO A 539 -8.29 12.60 -3.48
C PRO A 539 -8.57 13.42 -4.76
N TYR A 540 -7.53 13.76 -5.52
CA TYR A 540 -7.59 14.45 -6.82
C TYR A 540 -7.72 13.50 -8.03
N LEU A 541 -7.71 12.18 -7.80
CA LEU A 541 -7.96 11.18 -8.84
C LEU A 541 -9.42 10.69 -8.76
N SER A 542 -10.04 10.37 -9.91
CA SER A 542 -11.34 9.70 -9.94
C SER A 542 -11.27 8.27 -9.38
N ALA A 543 -12.43 7.65 -9.12
CA ALA A 543 -12.48 6.25 -8.70
C ALA A 543 -11.80 5.34 -9.75
N GLU A 544 -12.11 5.51 -11.03
CA GLU A 544 -11.52 4.79 -12.16
C GLU A 544 -10.00 4.98 -12.23
N GLN A 545 -9.52 6.21 -12.01
CA GLN A 545 -8.08 6.49 -11.98
C GLN A 545 -7.39 5.78 -10.81
N ARG A 546 -7.98 5.80 -9.61
CA ARG A 546 -7.47 5.04 -8.45
C ARG A 546 -7.48 3.53 -8.70
N ARG A 547 -8.41 3.01 -9.50
CA ARG A 547 -8.42 1.61 -9.98
C ARG A 547 -7.28 1.31 -10.95
N VAL A 548 -6.95 2.22 -11.87
CA VAL A 548 -5.77 2.07 -12.74
C VAL A 548 -4.47 2.15 -11.95
N VAL A 549 -4.39 3.01 -10.93
CA VAL A 549 -3.26 3.01 -9.97
C VAL A 549 -3.12 1.62 -9.32
N LEU A 550 -4.18 1.07 -8.71
CA LEU A 550 -4.14 -0.27 -8.12
C LEU A 550 -3.74 -1.36 -9.13
N LYS A 551 -4.26 -1.30 -10.36
CA LYS A 551 -3.94 -2.26 -11.43
C LYS A 551 -2.46 -2.23 -11.81
N THR A 552 -1.88 -1.03 -11.90
CA THR A 552 -0.50 -0.83 -12.36
C THR A 552 0.56 -0.97 -11.27
N THR A 553 0.16 -1.01 -9.99
CA THR A 553 1.05 -1.26 -8.84
C THR A 553 0.88 -2.65 -8.21
N ALA A 554 -0.13 -3.41 -8.62
CA ALA A 554 -0.36 -4.78 -8.18
C ALA A 554 0.87 -5.68 -8.41
N LEU A 555 1.03 -6.69 -7.56
CA LEU A 555 2.05 -7.71 -7.74
C LEU A 555 1.81 -8.49 -9.04
N ASP A 556 2.89 -9.00 -9.63
CA ASP A 556 2.80 -10.01 -10.68
C ASP A 556 2.11 -11.30 -10.17
N SER A 557 1.68 -12.18 -11.07
CA SER A 557 1.03 -13.45 -10.73
C SER A 557 2.02 -14.59 -10.47
N GLY A 558 1.52 -15.72 -10.00
CA GLY A 558 2.32 -16.91 -9.70
C GLY A 558 2.93 -16.94 -8.30
N TRP A 559 2.62 -15.98 -7.43
CA TRP A 559 3.01 -16.04 -6.02
C TRP A 559 2.05 -16.92 -5.22
N PRO A 560 2.53 -17.71 -4.24
CA PRO A 560 1.70 -18.56 -3.39
C PRO A 560 0.48 -17.87 -2.81
N VAL A 561 -0.69 -18.51 -2.94
CA VAL A 561 -1.99 -18.03 -2.44
C VAL A 561 -2.55 -16.77 -3.15
N LEU A 562 -1.73 -15.96 -3.83
CA LEU A 562 -2.13 -14.61 -4.28
C LEU A 562 -2.97 -14.57 -5.57
N ASP A 563 -2.96 -15.62 -6.39
CA ASP A 563 -3.65 -15.66 -7.70
C ASP A 563 -5.16 -15.97 -7.58
N ASP A 564 -5.91 -15.22 -6.76
CA ASP A 564 -7.37 -15.28 -6.76
C ASP A 564 -7.99 -14.60 -8.00
N GLU A 565 -9.25 -14.94 -8.32
CA GLU A 565 -9.92 -14.43 -9.52
C GLU A 565 -10.41 -12.98 -9.34
N GLU A 566 -10.66 -12.57 -8.10
CA GLU A 566 -11.09 -11.23 -7.76
C GLU A 566 -9.91 -10.24 -7.68
N GLY A 567 -8.72 -10.72 -7.30
CA GLY A 567 -7.44 -10.01 -7.34
C GLY A 567 -6.96 -9.42 -6.01
N PHE A 568 -7.67 -9.67 -4.90
CA PHE A 568 -7.28 -9.16 -3.57
C PHE A 568 -5.87 -9.63 -3.16
N GLY A 569 -5.51 -10.87 -3.49
CA GLY A 569 -4.19 -11.42 -3.22
C GLY A 569 -3.04 -10.59 -3.79
N ARG A 570 -3.24 -9.90 -4.92
CA ARG A 570 -2.20 -9.15 -5.63
C ARG A 570 -2.21 -7.64 -5.39
N LEU A 571 -3.19 -7.11 -4.66
CA LEU A 571 -3.24 -5.68 -4.34
C LEU A 571 -2.02 -5.24 -3.50
N ASN A 572 -1.52 -4.05 -3.81
CA ASN A 572 -0.31 -3.47 -3.24
C ASN A 572 -0.55 -1.98 -2.97
N PHE A 573 -1.26 -1.71 -1.88
CA PHE A 573 -1.65 -0.35 -1.51
C PHE A 573 -0.47 0.54 -1.11
N PHE A 574 0.67 -0.04 -0.69
CA PHE A 574 1.88 0.73 -0.40
C PHE A 574 2.41 1.41 -1.66
N ASP A 575 2.55 0.66 -2.76
CA ASP A 575 2.99 1.24 -4.02
C ASP A 575 1.89 2.08 -4.67
N ALA A 576 0.61 1.72 -4.51
CA ALA A 576 -0.49 2.55 -5.00
C ALA A 576 -0.48 3.97 -4.39
N ALA A 577 -0.09 4.12 -3.13
CA ALA A 577 0.06 5.42 -2.47
C ALA A 577 1.26 6.25 -2.96
N ASP A 578 2.16 5.66 -3.75
CA ASP A 578 3.23 6.34 -4.50
C ASP A 578 2.80 6.72 -5.93
N GLY A 579 1.52 6.60 -6.28
CA GLY A 579 0.95 6.94 -7.59
C GLY A 579 0.91 5.76 -8.57
N TYR A 580 0.72 6.04 -9.86
CA TYR A 580 0.69 5.02 -10.92
C TYR A 580 2.00 4.21 -10.98
N GLY A 581 1.92 2.94 -11.39
CA GLY A 581 3.11 2.16 -11.79
C GLY A 581 3.39 2.20 -13.31
N ALA A 582 2.35 2.50 -14.10
CA ALA A 582 2.44 2.64 -15.55
C ALA A 582 1.33 3.55 -16.09
N PHE A 583 1.60 4.20 -17.23
CA PHE A 583 0.60 4.83 -18.08
C PHE A 583 0.32 3.90 -19.27
N ASP A 584 -0.58 2.93 -19.09
CA ASP A 584 -1.06 2.05 -20.18
C ASP A 584 -1.81 2.86 -21.28
N GLY A 585 -2.39 3.99 -20.88
CA GLY A 585 -3.01 4.99 -21.75
C GLY A 585 -2.84 6.40 -21.16
N ASP A 586 -3.36 7.41 -21.84
CA ASP A 586 -3.22 8.81 -21.42
C ASP A 586 -3.89 9.09 -20.07
N VAL A 587 -3.18 9.83 -19.21
CA VAL A 587 -3.61 10.22 -17.86
C VAL A 587 -3.70 11.75 -17.77
N THR A 588 -4.84 12.26 -17.34
CA THR A 588 -5.02 13.68 -16.97
C THR A 588 -5.19 13.79 -15.46
N VAL A 589 -4.39 14.66 -14.83
CA VAL A 589 -4.43 14.92 -13.38
C VAL A 589 -4.84 16.38 -13.16
N GLN A 590 -5.95 16.58 -12.46
CA GLN A 590 -6.46 17.92 -12.11
C GLN A 590 -6.38 18.11 -10.59
N MET A 591 -5.51 19.01 -10.13
CA MET A 591 -5.26 19.26 -8.70
C MET A 591 -5.74 20.66 -8.31
N ASP A 592 -6.46 20.79 -7.20
CA ASP A 592 -6.97 22.07 -6.71
C ASP A 592 -6.30 22.47 -5.38
N ALA A 593 -5.46 23.50 -5.44
CA ALA A 593 -4.77 24.05 -4.29
C ALA A 593 -5.70 24.64 -3.21
N SER A 594 -6.93 25.04 -3.56
CA SER A 594 -7.89 25.63 -2.62
C SER A 594 -8.49 24.61 -1.64
N LEU A 595 -8.47 23.31 -2.00
CA LEU A 595 -8.96 22.22 -1.16
C LEU A 595 -7.93 21.73 -0.13
N GLY A 596 -6.68 22.21 -0.20
CA GLY A 596 -5.61 21.86 0.74
C GLY A 596 -5.15 20.40 0.65
N GLY A 597 -4.34 20.00 1.62
CA GLY A 597 -3.81 18.63 1.77
C GLY A 597 -3.23 18.06 0.47
N PHE A 598 -3.59 16.81 0.17
CA PHE A 598 -3.16 16.12 -1.05
C PHE A 598 -3.82 16.64 -2.34
N HIS A 599 -4.93 17.39 -2.28
CA HIS A 599 -5.43 18.09 -3.48
C HIS A 599 -4.49 19.23 -3.90
N ALA A 600 -3.81 19.85 -2.93
CA ALA A 600 -2.91 20.97 -3.17
C ALA A 600 -1.48 20.55 -3.54
N SER A 601 -0.94 19.51 -2.89
CA SER A 601 0.41 19.01 -3.17
C SER A 601 0.54 17.52 -2.90
N ASP A 602 1.12 16.78 -3.85
CA ASP A 602 1.43 15.36 -3.69
C ASP A 602 2.73 14.96 -4.42
N THR A 603 3.28 13.80 -4.08
CA THR A 603 4.47 13.22 -4.71
C THR A 603 4.21 11.78 -5.14
N TRP A 604 4.39 11.49 -6.43
CA TRP A 604 4.48 10.13 -6.94
C TRP A 604 5.94 9.66 -6.94
N ARG A 605 6.18 8.47 -6.37
CA ARG A 605 7.53 7.91 -6.13
C ARG A 605 7.77 6.58 -6.84
N ASN A 606 6.80 6.05 -7.57
CA ASN A 606 7.00 4.87 -8.40
C ASN A 606 7.77 5.21 -9.67
N ASP A 607 8.52 4.23 -10.18
CA ASP A 607 9.13 4.27 -11.51
C ASP A 607 8.05 4.02 -12.56
N ILE A 608 7.52 5.08 -13.17
CA ILE A 608 6.36 5.01 -14.07
C ILE A 608 6.79 4.60 -15.47
N THR A 609 6.23 3.48 -15.95
CA THR A 609 6.44 2.94 -17.31
C THR A 609 5.23 3.17 -18.23
N GLY A 610 5.17 2.54 -19.40
CA GLY A 610 4.00 2.57 -20.30
C GLY A 610 4.12 3.54 -21.49
N VAL A 611 3.11 3.55 -22.36
CA VAL A 611 3.10 4.32 -23.62
C VAL A 611 2.27 5.61 -23.55
N GLY A 612 1.48 5.78 -22.50
CA GLY A 612 0.59 6.92 -22.30
C GLY A 612 1.31 8.23 -21.93
N LYS A 613 0.61 9.33 -22.19
CA LYS A 613 1.02 10.70 -21.86
C LYS A 613 0.47 11.13 -20.50
N LEU A 614 1.21 11.98 -19.77
CA LEU A 614 0.69 12.69 -18.60
C LEU A 614 0.26 14.13 -18.97
N THR A 615 -0.94 14.55 -18.56
CA THR A 615 -1.42 15.93 -18.68
C THR A 615 -1.71 16.50 -17.29
N LYS A 616 -1.04 17.58 -16.91
CA LYS A 616 -1.19 18.24 -15.61
C LYS A 616 -2.01 19.53 -15.73
N LEU A 617 -3.15 19.54 -15.04
CA LEU A 617 -4.13 20.63 -14.95
C LEU A 617 -4.38 21.03 -13.48
N GLY A 618 -5.12 22.12 -13.26
CA GLY A 618 -5.46 22.66 -11.95
C GLY A 618 -4.29 23.32 -11.22
N SER A 619 -4.61 24.16 -10.22
CA SER A 619 -3.68 25.00 -9.47
C SER A 619 -2.67 24.26 -8.57
N GLY A 620 -2.90 22.97 -8.25
CA GLY A 620 -2.06 22.19 -7.35
C GLY A 620 -0.70 21.76 -7.93
N THR A 621 0.13 21.18 -7.06
CA THR A 621 1.51 20.70 -7.36
C THR A 621 1.58 19.17 -7.36
N LEU A 622 2.03 18.58 -8.48
CA LEU A 622 2.40 17.15 -8.52
C LEU A 622 3.91 17.02 -8.66
N ALA A 623 4.57 16.37 -7.72
CA ALA A 623 5.97 15.98 -7.86
C ALA A 623 6.10 14.54 -8.42
N LEU A 624 7.00 14.35 -9.39
CA LEU A 624 7.44 13.06 -9.88
C LEU A 624 8.87 12.81 -9.38
N ALA A 625 9.03 11.76 -8.58
CA ALA A 625 10.28 11.42 -7.89
C ALA A 625 10.82 10.01 -8.21
N GLY A 626 10.18 9.29 -9.13
CA GLY A 626 10.65 7.99 -9.63
C GLY A 626 11.50 8.12 -10.91
N ASN A 627 12.24 7.05 -11.21
CA ASN A 627 13.07 6.93 -12.40
C ASN A 627 12.21 6.55 -13.62
N ASN A 628 11.49 7.54 -14.15
CA ASN A 628 10.41 7.31 -15.10
C ASN A 628 10.89 6.90 -16.50
N ARG A 629 10.03 6.14 -17.19
CA ARG A 629 10.28 5.54 -18.51
C ARG A 629 9.11 5.67 -19.48
N PHE A 630 7.97 6.23 -19.06
CA PHE A 630 6.80 6.37 -19.93
C PHE A 630 7.12 7.18 -21.21
N SER A 631 6.60 6.74 -22.36
CA SER A 631 7.00 7.27 -23.67
C SER A 631 6.02 8.25 -24.31
N GLY A 632 4.78 8.38 -23.82
CA GLY A 632 3.76 9.26 -24.42
C GLY A 632 4.01 10.76 -24.23
N GLY A 633 5.03 11.12 -23.45
CA GLY A 633 5.40 12.50 -23.16
C GLY A 633 4.54 13.14 -22.08
N LEU A 634 4.62 14.47 -21.99
CA LEU A 634 4.04 15.23 -20.90
C LEU A 634 3.55 16.61 -21.34
N ILE A 635 2.40 17.03 -20.81
CA ILE A 635 1.84 18.37 -20.97
C ILE A 635 1.62 18.99 -19.58
N VAL A 636 2.08 20.22 -19.35
CA VAL A 636 1.68 21.05 -18.19
C VAL A 636 1.00 22.31 -18.69
N SER A 637 -0.29 22.46 -18.37
CA SER A 637 -1.08 23.65 -18.75
C SER A 637 -1.45 24.52 -17.55
N GLU A 638 -1.53 23.93 -16.35
CA GLU A 638 -1.86 24.66 -15.12
C GLU A 638 -1.13 24.08 -13.88
N GLY A 639 -0.90 24.96 -12.90
CA GLY A 639 -0.24 24.64 -11.63
C GLY A 639 1.22 24.22 -11.83
N VAL A 640 1.71 23.34 -10.96
CA VAL A 640 3.12 22.92 -10.97
C VAL A 640 3.23 21.42 -11.20
N LEU A 641 4.11 21.02 -12.12
CA LEU A 641 4.74 19.71 -12.12
C LEU A 641 6.18 19.87 -11.64
N GLN A 642 6.58 19.12 -10.62
CA GLN A 642 7.94 19.12 -10.09
C GLN A 642 8.69 17.84 -10.48
N ALA A 643 9.79 17.98 -11.21
CA ALA A 643 10.75 16.91 -11.47
C ALA A 643 11.75 16.83 -10.29
N ALA A 644 11.59 15.81 -9.45
CA ALA A 644 12.40 15.57 -8.26
C ALA A 644 13.47 14.46 -8.46
N ASP A 645 13.48 13.79 -9.62
CA ASP A 645 14.53 12.87 -10.08
C ASP A 645 15.05 13.30 -11.46
N ALA A 646 16.27 12.89 -11.81
CA ALA A 646 16.89 13.19 -13.10
C ALA A 646 16.10 12.63 -14.30
N ASP A 647 15.47 11.46 -14.14
CA ASP A 647 14.67 10.78 -15.17
C ASP A 647 13.15 10.97 -14.97
N ALA A 648 12.74 11.86 -14.06
CA ALA A 648 11.34 12.05 -13.67
C ALA A 648 10.35 12.41 -14.80
N LEU A 649 10.84 12.96 -15.92
CA LEU A 649 10.00 13.40 -17.05
C LEU A 649 9.75 12.30 -18.11
N GLY A 650 10.33 11.10 -17.93
CA GLY A 650 10.13 9.97 -18.82
C GLY A 650 10.90 10.07 -20.14
N ALA A 651 10.46 9.33 -21.15
CA ALA A 651 11.14 9.18 -22.43
C ALA A 651 10.58 10.08 -23.56
N GLY A 652 9.36 10.62 -23.40
CA GLY A 652 8.68 11.41 -24.43
C GLY A 652 9.04 12.90 -24.45
N MET A 653 8.26 13.66 -25.24
CA MET A 653 8.37 15.12 -25.35
C MET A 653 7.79 15.81 -24.11
N VAL A 654 8.34 16.95 -23.72
CA VAL A 654 7.80 17.80 -22.64
C VAL A 654 7.28 19.11 -23.22
N PHE A 655 5.97 19.35 -23.06
CA PHE A 655 5.28 20.55 -23.54
C PHE A 655 4.71 21.36 -22.38
N LEU A 656 5.05 22.64 -22.31
CA LEU A 656 4.50 23.61 -21.37
C LEU A 656 3.71 24.67 -22.13
N ASN A 657 2.48 24.92 -21.69
CA ASN A 657 1.59 25.92 -22.28
C ASN A 657 0.78 26.65 -21.20
N GLU A 658 -0.04 27.61 -21.62
CA GLU A 658 -0.99 28.33 -20.77
C GLU A 658 -0.32 28.94 -19.52
N SER A 659 -0.60 28.43 -18.32
CA SER A 659 -0.01 28.89 -17.04
C SER A 659 0.86 27.82 -16.36
N GLY A 660 1.12 26.71 -17.06
CA GLY A 660 1.80 25.55 -16.52
C GLY A 660 3.23 25.85 -16.10
N THR A 661 3.64 25.33 -14.93
CA THR A 661 5.00 25.44 -14.42
C THR A 661 5.67 24.07 -14.36
N LEU A 662 6.83 23.93 -14.99
CA LEU A 662 7.75 22.83 -14.73
C LEU A 662 8.81 23.29 -13.74
N ARG A 663 8.84 22.68 -12.56
CA ARG A 663 9.89 22.89 -11.56
C ARG A 663 10.96 21.80 -11.65
N LEU A 664 12.22 22.19 -11.78
CA LEU A 664 13.37 21.31 -11.67
C LEU A 664 13.92 21.37 -10.25
N ASP A 665 13.85 20.27 -9.52
CA ASP A 665 14.32 20.15 -8.12
C ASP A 665 14.99 18.79 -7.85
N ALA A 666 15.49 18.13 -8.89
CA ALA A 666 16.30 16.91 -8.76
C ALA A 666 17.64 17.22 -8.09
N GLU A 667 18.05 16.37 -7.14
CA GLU A 667 19.29 16.58 -6.39
C GLU A 667 20.52 16.06 -7.16
N GLY A 668 21.53 16.92 -7.35
CA GLY A 668 22.86 16.51 -7.81
C GLY A 668 22.98 16.09 -9.29
N ALA A 669 21.90 16.15 -10.08
CA ALA A 669 21.89 15.76 -11.48
C ALA A 669 20.98 16.64 -12.34
N ALA A 670 21.30 16.81 -13.63
CA ALA A 670 20.43 17.48 -14.58
C ALA A 670 19.11 16.69 -14.74
N VAL A 671 17.97 17.39 -14.75
CA VAL A 671 16.70 16.79 -15.20
C VAL A 671 16.79 16.58 -16.71
N LYS A 672 16.38 15.41 -17.19
CA LYS A 672 16.51 15.03 -18.60
C LYS A 672 15.19 15.12 -19.33
N VAL A 673 15.25 15.61 -20.57
CA VAL A 673 14.20 15.47 -21.58
C VAL A 673 14.80 14.67 -22.73
N ASN A 674 14.34 13.44 -22.90
CA ASN A 674 14.97 12.49 -23.82
C ASN A 674 14.67 12.76 -25.30
N THR A 675 13.73 13.65 -25.59
CA THR A 675 13.41 14.15 -26.93
C THR A 675 13.34 15.68 -26.91
N ASP A 676 12.23 16.28 -27.33
CA ASP A 676 12.07 17.73 -27.46
C ASP A 676 11.44 18.36 -26.21
N TYR A 677 11.83 19.60 -25.96
CA TYR A 677 11.28 20.49 -24.95
C TYR A 677 10.64 21.70 -25.63
N VAL A 678 9.37 21.98 -25.36
CA VAL A 678 8.64 23.08 -25.99
C VAL A 678 7.90 23.87 -24.90
N GLN A 679 8.19 25.17 -24.79
CA GLN A 679 7.57 26.07 -23.82
C GLN A 679 6.90 27.25 -24.53
N THR A 680 5.61 27.46 -24.26
CA THR A 680 4.73 28.40 -24.97
C THR A 680 3.78 29.15 -24.04
N GLY A 681 3.28 30.31 -24.47
CA GLY A 681 2.32 31.10 -23.69
C GLY A 681 2.94 31.59 -22.38
N GLN A 682 2.13 31.76 -21.32
CA GLN A 682 2.57 32.29 -20.03
C GLN A 682 3.21 31.22 -19.11
N SER A 683 3.57 30.07 -19.67
CA SER A 683 4.17 28.96 -18.92
C SER A 683 5.56 29.30 -18.37
N THR A 684 5.93 28.62 -17.28
CA THR A 684 7.17 28.87 -16.53
C THR A 684 8.06 27.63 -16.45
N LEU A 685 9.35 27.81 -16.76
CA LEU A 685 10.40 26.90 -16.32
C LEU A 685 10.96 27.45 -15.01
N GLU A 686 10.74 26.73 -13.91
CA GLU A 686 11.24 27.08 -12.58
C GLU A 686 12.44 26.19 -12.23
N VAL A 687 13.60 26.78 -11.99
CA VAL A 687 14.85 26.05 -11.77
C VAL A 687 15.34 26.27 -10.35
N VAL A 688 15.40 25.21 -9.54
CA VAL A 688 16.12 25.21 -8.26
C VAL A 688 17.58 24.90 -8.56
N GLN A 689 18.37 25.93 -8.86
CA GLN A 689 19.76 25.75 -9.25
C GLN A 689 20.60 25.29 -8.06
N ARG A 690 21.30 24.17 -8.19
CA ARG A 690 22.24 23.67 -7.18
C ARG A 690 23.69 23.83 -7.66
N SER A 691 24.63 23.85 -6.72
CA SER A 691 26.06 24.01 -7.04
C SER A 691 26.58 22.76 -7.76
N GLY A 692 27.21 22.93 -8.94
CA GLY A 692 27.74 21.83 -9.75
C GLY A 692 26.72 21.11 -10.65
N GLN A 693 25.46 21.54 -10.64
CA GLN A 693 24.39 21.00 -11.50
C GLN A 693 24.28 21.84 -12.78
N GLU A 694 25.17 21.60 -13.73
CA GLU A 694 25.22 22.36 -14.99
C GLU A 694 25.30 21.39 -16.21
N PRO A 695 24.28 21.33 -17.08
CA PRO A 695 23.02 22.07 -17.04
C PRO A 695 22.09 21.67 -15.89
N ALA A 696 21.08 22.49 -15.59
CA ALA A 696 19.93 22.07 -14.77
C ALA A 696 18.91 21.25 -15.60
N LEU A 697 18.69 21.64 -16.85
CA LEU A 697 17.88 20.90 -17.84
C LEU A 697 18.75 20.40 -19.00
N LEU A 698 18.79 19.08 -19.21
CA LEU A 698 19.43 18.46 -20.37
C LEU A 698 18.36 17.95 -21.34
N VAL A 699 18.25 18.60 -22.48
CA VAL A 699 17.36 18.21 -23.59
C VAL A 699 18.19 17.50 -24.65
N ASN A 700 17.85 16.26 -24.99
CA ASN A 700 18.58 15.51 -26.02
C ASN A 700 18.17 15.91 -27.45
N GLY A 701 16.97 16.46 -27.62
CA GLY A 701 16.45 17.02 -28.87
C GLY A 701 16.44 18.55 -28.88
N LYS A 702 15.39 19.11 -29.49
CA LYS A 702 15.18 20.55 -29.68
C LYS A 702 14.59 21.20 -28.43
N ALA A 703 15.09 22.37 -28.05
CA ALA A 703 14.39 23.28 -27.13
C ALA A 703 13.75 24.43 -27.92
N VAL A 704 12.44 24.61 -27.78
CA VAL A 704 11.67 25.71 -28.38
C VAL A 704 11.12 26.60 -27.27
N LEU A 705 11.50 27.88 -27.29
CA LEU A 705 11.22 28.86 -26.23
C LEU A 705 10.44 30.05 -26.81
N ASP A 706 9.24 30.28 -26.30
CA ASP A 706 8.34 31.35 -26.75
C ASP A 706 8.55 32.68 -26.00
N GLU A 707 8.34 33.81 -26.70
CA GLU A 707 8.47 35.16 -26.12
C GLU A 707 7.32 35.52 -25.14
N GLY A 708 6.27 34.70 -25.04
CA GLY A 708 5.30 34.79 -23.94
C GLY A 708 5.82 34.21 -22.61
N SER A 709 6.85 33.36 -22.67
CA SER A 709 7.20 32.41 -21.60
C SER A 709 8.20 32.95 -20.58
N THR A 710 8.21 32.33 -19.39
CA THR A 710 9.04 32.74 -18.25
C THR A 710 10.11 31.69 -17.90
N LEU A 711 11.33 32.14 -17.65
CA LEU A 711 12.35 31.39 -16.91
C LEU A 711 12.49 32.01 -15.51
N ARG A 712 12.22 31.22 -14.47
CA ARG A 712 12.47 31.58 -13.07
C ARG A 712 13.62 30.75 -12.53
N VAL A 713 14.64 31.37 -11.95
CA VAL A 713 15.78 30.64 -11.38
C VAL A 713 15.98 31.03 -9.92
N HIS A 714 16.00 30.02 -9.04
CA HIS A 714 16.38 30.14 -7.64
C HIS A 714 17.84 29.73 -7.51
N PHE A 715 18.73 30.67 -7.20
CA PHE A 715 20.16 30.39 -7.04
C PHE A 715 20.50 29.98 -5.60
N PRO A 716 21.54 29.15 -5.39
CA PRO A 716 22.02 28.81 -4.06
C PRO A 716 22.76 30.01 -3.47
N ALA A 717 22.79 30.15 -2.14
CA ALA A 717 23.50 31.24 -1.46
C ALA A 717 25.03 31.27 -1.73
N THR A 718 25.59 30.25 -2.39
CA THR A 718 26.98 30.15 -2.82
C THR A 718 27.27 30.77 -4.19
N VAL A 719 26.24 31.21 -4.94
CA VAL A 719 26.38 31.86 -6.25
C VAL A 719 27.19 33.15 -6.14
N ARG A 720 27.98 33.48 -7.18
CA ARG A 720 28.87 34.66 -7.16
C ARG A 720 28.76 35.52 -8.40
N ALA A 721 28.93 36.83 -8.22
CA ALA A 721 29.21 37.78 -9.29
C ALA A 721 30.32 37.27 -10.22
N GLY A 722 30.11 37.39 -11.53
CA GLY A 722 31.01 36.89 -12.57
C GLY A 722 30.91 35.38 -12.86
N GLN A 723 30.11 34.61 -12.12
CA GLN A 723 29.83 33.22 -12.46
C GLN A 723 28.94 33.13 -13.69
N SER A 724 29.26 32.24 -14.63
CA SER A 724 28.34 31.79 -15.67
C SER A 724 27.78 30.43 -15.26
N VAL A 725 26.46 30.25 -15.37
CA VAL A 725 25.75 29.00 -15.05
C VAL A 725 25.01 28.54 -16.29
N ARG A 726 25.26 27.32 -16.77
CA ARG A 726 24.43 26.71 -17.83
C ARG A 726 23.11 26.24 -17.20
N ILE A 727 21.99 26.82 -17.62
CA ILE A 727 20.65 26.45 -17.13
C ILE A 727 20.07 25.33 -17.99
N LEU A 728 20.10 25.50 -19.31
CA LEU A 728 19.55 24.57 -20.28
C LEU A 728 20.61 24.22 -21.32
N SER A 729 20.79 22.94 -21.61
CA SER A 729 21.50 22.46 -22.80
C SER A 729 20.54 21.66 -23.69
N ALA A 730 20.64 21.84 -25.00
CA ALA A 730 19.82 21.17 -26.02
C ALA A 730 20.66 20.82 -27.25
N ALA A 731 20.18 19.91 -28.11
CA ALA A 731 20.80 19.69 -29.41
C ALA A 731 20.68 20.94 -30.30
N THR A 732 19.52 21.61 -30.27
CA THR A 732 19.35 22.99 -30.75
C THR A 732 18.42 23.79 -29.85
N VAL A 733 18.67 25.10 -29.72
CA VAL A 733 17.76 26.07 -29.08
C VAL A 733 17.16 27.00 -30.14
N HIS A 734 15.84 27.18 -30.09
CA HIS A 734 15.09 28.10 -30.95
C HIS A 734 14.22 29.02 -30.10
N GLY A 735 14.22 30.32 -30.43
CA GLY A 735 13.50 31.33 -29.65
C GLY A 735 14.19 31.68 -28.33
N LYS A 736 13.48 32.38 -27.45
CA LYS A 736 13.97 32.93 -26.17
C LYS A 736 12.84 33.02 -25.16
N PHE A 737 13.16 32.97 -23.87
CA PHE A 737 12.20 33.37 -22.82
C PHE A 737 11.93 34.87 -22.90
N GLY A 738 10.66 35.26 -22.85
CA GLY A 738 10.26 36.67 -22.80
C GLY A 738 10.48 37.33 -21.44
N LYS A 739 10.38 36.54 -20.36
CA LYS A 739 10.53 37.02 -18.99
C LYS A 739 11.55 36.20 -18.21
N ILE A 740 12.41 36.87 -17.45
CA ILE A 740 13.37 36.26 -16.53
C ILE A 740 13.03 36.70 -15.11
N GLU A 741 12.87 35.76 -14.19
CA GLU A 741 12.57 36.00 -12.77
C GLU A 741 13.70 35.48 -11.89
N LEU A 742 14.20 36.32 -10.98
CA LEU A 742 15.36 36.07 -10.13
C LEU A 742 15.09 36.42 -8.66
N PRO A 743 15.87 35.87 -7.71
CA PRO A 743 15.75 36.20 -6.30
C PRO A 743 16.14 37.67 -6.07
N ALA A 744 15.52 38.31 -5.08
CA ALA A 744 15.82 39.70 -4.74
C ALA A 744 17.32 39.86 -4.40
N GLY A 745 17.97 40.85 -5.01
CA GLY A 745 19.40 41.12 -4.84
C GLY A 745 20.34 40.32 -5.76
N ILE A 746 19.83 39.41 -6.59
CA ILE A 746 20.61 38.76 -7.66
C ILE A 746 20.30 39.44 -9.00
N GLU A 747 21.33 40.00 -9.63
CA GLU A 747 21.27 40.41 -11.03
C GLU A 747 22.02 39.42 -11.93
N ALA A 748 21.50 39.18 -13.13
CA ALA A 748 22.17 38.39 -14.15
C ALA A 748 21.79 38.84 -15.56
N THR A 749 22.60 38.45 -16.55
CA THR A 749 22.23 38.51 -17.97
C THR A 749 22.03 37.11 -18.52
N VAL A 750 21.01 36.90 -19.35
CA VAL A 750 20.79 35.62 -20.04
C VAL A 750 21.46 35.67 -21.41
N ALA A 751 22.28 34.65 -21.69
CA ALA A 751 22.88 34.40 -22.98
C ALA A 751 22.24 33.17 -23.62
N TYR A 752 21.94 33.28 -24.91
CA TYR A 752 21.42 32.20 -25.74
C TYR A 752 22.48 31.86 -26.79
N ASP A 753 22.83 30.59 -26.91
CA ASP A 753 23.63 30.06 -28.01
C ASP A 753 22.86 28.94 -28.73
N ALA A 754 23.45 28.39 -29.80
CA ALA A 754 22.78 27.37 -30.61
C ALA A 754 22.41 26.10 -29.84
N THR A 755 23.04 25.82 -28.69
CA THR A 755 22.93 24.57 -27.92
C THR A 755 22.53 24.79 -26.46
N GLY A 756 22.16 26.01 -26.04
CA GLY A 756 21.67 26.22 -24.68
C GLY A 756 21.44 27.66 -24.24
N VAL A 757 21.07 27.76 -22.96
CA VAL A 757 20.80 29.01 -22.25
C VAL A 757 21.68 29.07 -21.00
N SER A 758 22.48 30.13 -20.90
CA SER A 758 23.37 30.40 -19.77
C SER A 758 22.99 31.71 -19.08
N MET A 759 23.22 31.79 -17.76
CA MET A 759 23.05 33.00 -16.97
C MET A 759 24.39 33.47 -16.43
N ASN A 760 24.76 34.71 -16.74
CA ASN A 760 25.97 35.36 -16.21
C ASN A 760 25.55 36.27 -15.05
N ILE A 761 25.95 35.91 -13.84
CA ILE A 761 25.66 36.64 -12.61
C ILE A 761 26.51 37.92 -12.58
N LYS A 762 25.92 39.05 -12.18
CA LYS A 762 26.63 40.34 -12.10
C LYS A 762 27.27 40.59 -10.74
#